data_AF-A0A2K9D7H6-F1
#
_entry.id   AF-A0A2K9D7H6-F1
#
_cell.length_a   1.000
_cell.length_b   1.000
_cell.length_c   1.000
_cell.angle_alpha   90.00
_cell.angle_beta   90.00
_cell.angle_gamma   90.00
#
_symmetry.space_group_name_H-M   'P 1'
#
loop_
_entity.id
_entity.type
_entity.pdbx_description
1 polymer ?
#
loop_
_entity_poly.entity_id
_entity_poly.type
_entity_poly.pdbx_seq_one_letter_code
_entity_poly.pdbx_strand_id
1 'polypeptide(L)'
;MDSPTTTALWTLDDYADAGVIFSGARKLADSSVAPLVAQARGYYTVDDPKGAKEVASLIYTPKGTAAAAKRLALMTNNGNDFMVMPWHSVGDVMRDGVAATSASTQVRPKTPLPSTDGKLAKYETLPGHPSVIDIHPAVSPSWVASSSRLLVTEGILKGDAVLTAQLIQAGISTSELAANKALDKNAARLVLAALLERIPAGDRVPVLSFIGVGNWKQNPEWNALNLRDKKVLVAFDGDLTEKRLVWKQADQVFTFLEESKKAVPQLLNLGGADAKQFILSAGFDSSLKVGIDDFLTHIGTWADALKLVESHLPPEPSASEEEERGWRVDDWRISPNGLEADWFRKFGVGEAAFNAWENGVVRLGGRVLSNTTLRTAADVDVEDGRAHPGTVVRSGGGEVVIEVKWEDELGVSRTGFVKGPQLLLSTLPVEWAKLDGTELDTALTLHPEWPPRNKKGEGWIAAVKANRAQEIEISEGWDTMGYVPSTSGHPVFVVGESVLGATPEDEKSNHPGVTEESLAKSSFYGVNDTYGALVEGKKDLGAFKKQVAADLRLVVDAFTNGKMCKNPVVGPILLAAGLRPTAPTATSIQLFLSGGPGSGKSWFASFMMGFWQNRPGAWNETHLPGSANDTVAAIEYARARTPLWVIDDLAPGASRQEAERMESAIDNSIRQGFNRSGKRRSSAEGKQQKVSAPRALTVYTAENQRENLSIRQRSIDIRLQRGDVLNDGAEKVAALTKDEQNPMARLTAAMIRFWLNVDLHETPLPDMRAVVLDDIDLNTWAGKHQLARRIITRSKKDVQELLRDQYGLTEAESSRRAGVFSEMLFTLDVLYSLGSWAGLSDDDEVLSRLIGDPDDDKSLHGSLVAYAAEDLREFRSKSNSRNLIEALRNALQQGEAHLDNPVAPGEPPIPATHSNANTLNRALGWRYDAARGAWQPQGKNIGYAGLPDNAAPDEWIAALNAQNAFALAQRLYPNLVPHGQKASASWGQVWEDEGGVMVSTRYSRPTDRSLGVKVKLGGDTGSRLRGIPVRLAVLLDGGEADLVSTS
;
A
#
# COMPACT_ATOMS: atom_id res chain seq x y z
N MET A 1 -56.35 -7.27 -14.97
CA MET A 1 -57.01 -8.30 -14.17
C MET A 1 -58.27 -7.67 -13.64
N ASP A 2 -59.42 -8.21 -14.03
CA ASP A 2 -60.72 -7.69 -13.66
C ASP A 2 -60.93 -7.84 -12.15
N SER A 3 -61.07 -6.71 -11.45
CA SER A 3 -61.35 -6.67 -10.02
C SER A 3 -62.74 -7.26 -9.73
N PRO A 4 -62.93 -7.98 -8.61
CA PRO A 4 -64.25 -8.48 -8.22
C PRO A 4 -65.21 -7.31 -8.02
N THR A 5 -66.33 -7.34 -8.75
CA THR A 5 -67.39 -6.34 -8.74
C THR A 5 -68.13 -6.33 -7.41
N THR A 6 -67.73 -5.46 -6.48
CA THR A 6 -68.64 -4.89 -5.48
C THR A 6 -69.38 -3.73 -6.14
N THR A 7 -70.70 -3.84 -6.26
CA THR A 7 -71.58 -2.76 -6.75
C THR A 7 -71.38 -1.54 -5.86
N ALA A 8 -70.88 -0.44 -6.42
CA ALA A 8 -70.76 0.84 -5.71
C ALA A 8 -72.13 1.23 -5.14
N LEU A 9 -72.16 1.67 -3.87
CA LEU A 9 -73.39 2.06 -3.17
C LEU A 9 -74.11 3.25 -3.85
N TRP A 10 -73.33 4.06 -4.58
CA TRP A 10 -73.78 5.27 -5.25
C TRP A 10 -73.30 5.26 -6.69
N THR A 11 -74.16 5.72 -7.59
CA THR A 11 -73.84 5.97 -8.99
C THR A 11 -73.40 7.43 -9.18
N LEU A 12 -72.80 7.74 -10.33
CA LEU A 12 -72.35 9.11 -10.61
C LEU A 12 -73.52 10.11 -10.66
N ASP A 13 -74.70 9.65 -11.10
CA ASP A 13 -75.88 10.49 -11.27
C ASP A 13 -76.49 10.91 -9.91
N ASP A 14 -76.29 10.10 -8.87
CA ASP A 14 -76.81 10.38 -7.51
C ASP A 14 -76.22 11.67 -6.90
N TYR A 15 -75.07 12.15 -7.41
CA TYR A 15 -74.39 13.35 -6.93
C TYR A 15 -74.76 14.62 -7.69
N ALA A 16 -75.46 14.50 -8.83
CA ALA A 16 -75.77 15.65 -9.69
C ALA A 16 -76.57 16.73 -8.92
N ASP A 17 -77.51 16.31 -8.09
CA ASP A 17 -78.33 17.18 -7.24
C ASP A 17 -77.54 17.79 -6.06
N ALA A 18 -76.40 17.21 -5.70
CA ALA A 18 -75.45 17.80 -4.74
C ALA A 18 -74.53 18.85 -5.39
N GLY A 19 -74.59 19.03 -6.71
CA GLY A 19 -73.69 19.93 -7.45
C GLY A 19 -72.30 19.34 -7.69
N VAL A 20 -72.12 18.03 -7.50
CA VAL A 20 -70.87 17.33 -7.77
C VAL A 20 -71.05 16.42 -8.97
N ILE A 21 -70.28 16.66 -10.02
CA ILE A 21 -70.32 15.93 -11.30
C ILE A 21 -68.91 15.48 -11.72
N PHE A 22 -68.81 14.71 -12.81
CA PHE A 22 -67.56 14.27 -13.44
C PHE A 22 -66.55 13.59 -12.49
N SER A 23 -65.31 14.09 -12.38
CA SER A 23 -64.24 13.44 -11.63
C SER A 23 -64.45 13.52 -10.11
N GLY A 24 -65.18 14.54 -9.64
CA GLY A 24 -65.60 14.69 -8.26
C GLY A 24 -66.61 13.60 -7.86
N ALA A 25 -67.67 13.42 -8.66
CA ALA A 25 -68.70 12.41 -8.39
C ALA A 25 -68.11 11.01 -8.38
N ARG A 26 -67.19 10.72 -9.31
CA ARG A 26 -66.46 9.45 -9.33
C ARG A 26 -65.68 9.23 -8.04
N LYS A 27 -64.94 10.23 -7.56
CA LYS A 27 -64.16 10.05 -6.33
C LYS A 27 -65.04 9.92 -5.08
N LEU A 28 -66.18 10.61 -5.02
CA LEU A 28 -67.11 10.45 -3.89
C LEU A 28 -67.74 9.05 -3.88
N ALA A 29 -68.13 8.53 -5.05
CA ALA A 29 -68.62 7.15 -5.20
C ALA A 29 -67.54 6.13 -4.82
N ASP A 30 -66.30 6.31 -5.31
CA ASP A 30 -65.16 5.45 -5.00
C ASP A 30 -64.77 5.47 -3.50
N SER A 31 -65.15 6.50 -2.75
CA SER A 31 -64.95 6.60 -1.30
C SER A 31 -66.24 6.33 -0.49
N SER A 32 -67.32 5.87 -1.13
CA SER A 32 -68.63 5.61 -0.52
C SER A 32 -69.23 6.78 0.29
N VAL A 33 -68.95 8.03 -0.09
CA VAL A 33 -69.52 9.20 0.57
C VAL A 33 -70.96 9.40 0.10
N ALA A 34 -71.94 9.45 1.02
CA ALA A 34 -73.33 9.64 0.65
C ALA A 34 -73.58 11.00 -0.04
N PRO A 35 -74.44 11.07 -1.07
CA PRO A 35 -74.78 12.32 -1.76
C PRO A 35 -75.28 13.44 -0.82
N LEU A 36 -76.11 13.13 0.17
CA LEU A 36 -76.56 14.10 1.18
C LEU A 36 -75.41 14.60 2.06
N VAL A 37 -74.44 13.74 2.39
CA VAL A 37 -73.23 14.12 3.16
C VAL A 37 -72.38 15.08 2.33
N ALA A 38 -72.15 14.78 1.06
CA ALA A 38 -71.45 15.67 0.14
C ALA A 38 -72.14 17.05 -0.01
N GLN A 39 -73.46 17.04 -0.19
CA GLN A 39 -74.28 18.26 -0.31
C GLN A 39 -74.23 19.10 0.98
N ALA A 40 -74.37 18.47 2.14
CA ALA A 40 -74.34 19.14 3.44
C ALA A 40 -72.96 19.72 3.78
N ARG A 41 -71.86 19.05 3.41
CA ARG A 41 -70.51 19.63 3.54
C ARG A 41 -70.33 20.85 2.64
N GLY A 42 -70.87 20.77 1.43
CA GLY A 42 -70.78 21.79 0.38
C GLY A 42 -69.74 21.47 -0.68
N TYR A 43 -69.58 20.19 -1.03
CA TYR A 43 -68.78 19.80 -2.20
C TYR A 43 -69.46 20.24 -3.49
N TYR A 44 -68.68 20.68 -4.48
CA TYR A 44 -69.16 20.95 -5.83
C TYR A 44 -68.02 20.82 -6.84
N THR A 45 -68.38 20.57 -8.10
CA THR A 45 -67.42 20.49 -9.21
C THR A 45 -67.32 21.83 -9.93
N VAL A 46 -66.11 22.19 -10.35
CA VAL A 46 -65.83 23.31 -11.24
C VAL A 46 -65.16 22.77 -12.51
N ASP A 47 -65.77 23.05 -13.66
CA ASP A 47 -65.34 22.58 -14.99
C ASP A 47 -65.10 23.74 -15.97
N ASP A 48 -65.28 25.00 -15.53
CA ASP A 48 -65.10 26.18 -16.37
C ASP A 48 -64.18 27.26 -15.73
N PRO A 49 -63.56 28.14 -16.54
CA PRO A 49 -62.69 29.20 -16.03
C PRO A 49 -63.38 30.27 -15.17
N LYS A 50 -64.69 30.49 -15.33
CA LYS A 50 -65.45 31.47 -14.54
C LYS A 50 -65.62 30.95 -13.11
N GLY A 51 -66.03 29.70 -12.94
CA GLY A 51 -66.06 29.03 -11.64
C GLY A 51 -64.69 28.96 -10.99
N ALA A 52 -63.61 28.74 -11.76
CA ALA A 52 -62.24 28.77 -11.24
C ALA A 52 -61.86 30.14 -10.65
N LYS A 53 -62.34 31.23 -11.25
CA LYS A 53 -62.14 32.60 -10.73
C LYS A 53 -62.96 32.87 -9.47
N GLU A 54 -64.18 32.33 -9.40
CA GLU A 54 -65.03 32.42 -8.19
C GLU A 54 -64.37 31.69 -7.01
N VAL A 55 -63.83 30.49 -7.22
CA VAL A 55 -63.05 29.76 -6.19
C VAL A 55 -61.80 30.53 -5.77
N ALA A 56 -61.07 31.11 -6.72
CA ALA A 56 -59.88 31.92 -6.40
C ALA A 56 -60.21 33.16 -5.54
N SER A 57 -61.43 33.70 -5.65
CA SER A 57 -61.88 34.85 -4.84
C SER A 57 -62.03 34.54 -3.36
N LEU A 58 -62.03 33.25 -2.98
CA LEU A 58 -62.03 32.81 -1.58
C LEU A 58 -60.68 33.05 -0.87
N ILE A 59 -59.65 33.52 -1.59
CA ILE A 59 -58.33 33.84 -1.02
C ILE A 59 -58.30 35.28 -0.51
N TYR A 60 -57.87 35.47 0.74
CA TYR A 60 -57.90 36.75 1.45
C TYR A 60 -56.85 37.80 0.98
N THR A 61 -55.90 37.44 0.10
CA THR A 61 -54.78 38.33 -0.30
C THR A 61 -54.78 38.67 -1.80
N PRO A 62 -54.72 39.97 -2.20
CA PRO A 62 -54.81 40.37 -3.61
C PRO A 62 -53.73 39.78 -4.54
N LYS A 63 -52.50 39.59 -4.03
CA LYS A 63 -51.39 38.97 -4.79
C LYS A 63 -51.57 37.45 -4.97
N GLY A 64 -52.18 36.77 -3.99
CA GLY A 64 -52.45 35.33 -4.06
C GLY A 64 -53.60 34.99 -5.00
N THR A 65 -54.63 35.84 -5.06
CA THR A 65 -55.82 35.66 -5.90
C THR A 65 -55.50 35.54 -7.39
N ALA A 66 -54.60 36.36 -7.94
CA ALA A 66 -54.28 36.34 -9.37
C ALA A 66 -53.51 35.07 -9.80
N ALA A 67 -52.55 34.64 -8.99
CA ALA A 67 -51.77 33.43 -9.25
C ALA A 67 -52.62 32.17 -9.09
N ALA A 68 -53.46 32.11 -8.05
CA ALA A 68 -54.40 31.02 -7.84
C ALA A 68 -55.46 30.94 -8.95
N ALA A 69 -56.02 32.08 -9.40
CA ALA A 69 -56.97 32.11 -10.51
C ALA A 69 -56.37 31.52 -11.80
N LYS A 70 -55.10 31.86 -12.11
CA LYS A 70 -54.40 31.28 -13.26
C LYS A 70 -54.19 29.77 -13.08
N ARG A 71 -53.80 29.31 -11.89
CA ARG A 71 -53.55 27.89 -11.61
C ARG A 71 -54.84 27.06 -11.64
N LEU A 72 -55.91 27.53 -11.02
CA LEU A 72 -57.21 26.86 -11.03
C LEU A 72 -57.84 26.84 -12.44
N ALA A 73 -57.67 27.89 -13.24
CA ALA A 73 -58.12 27.89 -14.63
C ALA A 73 -57.38 26.84 -15.49
N LEU A 74 -56.10 26.54 -15.21
CA LEU A 74 -55.39 25.45 -15.89
C LEU A 74 -56.00 24.08 -15.56
N MET A 75 -56.60 23.91 -14.38
CA MET A 75 -57.23 22.66 -13.96
C MET A 75 -58.56 22.40 -14.69
N THR A 76 -59.16 23.42 -15.34
CA THR A 76 -60.41 23.29 -16.12
C THR A 76 -60.17 23.24 -17.64
N ASN A 77 -58.92 23.38 -18.08
CA ASN A 77 -58.58 23.33 -19.51
C ASN A 77 -58.79 21.94 -20.12
N ASN A 78 -59.11 21.91 -21.42
CA ASN A 78 -59.24 20.70 -22.23
C ASN A 78 -60.29 19.69 -21.71
N GLY A 79 -61.41 20.18 -21.15
CA GLY A 79 -62.46 19.32 -20.61
C GLY A 79 -62.05 18.60 -19.32
N ASN A 80 -61.14 19.22 -18.55
CA ASN A 80 -60.86 18.81 -17.18
C ASN A 80 -61.76 19.57 -16.19
N ASP A 81 -61.83 19.05 -14.99
CA ASP A 81 -62.60 19.58 -13.88
C ASP A 81 -61.80 19.42 -12.57
N PHE A 82 -62.22 20.14 -11.53
CA PHE A 82 -61.75 19.90 -10.17
C PHE A 82 -62.90 19.97 -9.17
N MET A 83 -62.81 19.16 -8.11
CA MET A 83 -63.75 19.18 -7.01
C MET A 83 -63.28 20.16 -5.93
N VAL A 84 -64.18 21.03 -5.48
CA VAL A 84 -63.96 21.95 -4.36
C VAL A 84 -64.36 21.27 -3.07
N MET A 85 -63.47 21.34 -2.07
CA MET A 85 -63.56 20.60 -0.82
C MET A 85 -63.42 21.57 0.37
N PRO A 86 -64.53 22.07 0.94
CA PRO A 86 -64.49 22.98 2.08
C PRO A 86 -64.15 22.27 3.39
N TRP A 87 -63.21 22.85 4.15
CA TRP A 87 -62.81 22.42 5.49
C TRP A 87 -63.45 23.32 6.54
N HIS A 88 -64.09 22.74 7.55
CA HIS A 88 -64.82 23.43 8.61
C HIS A 88 -64.11 23.22 9.94
N SER A 89 -63.59 24.30 10.55
CA SER A 89 -62.93 24.19 11.85
C SER A 89 -63.90 23.66 12.89
N VAL A 90 -63.47 22.66 13.67
CA VAL A 90 -64.28 22.13 14.79
C VAL A 90 -64.66 23.24 15.78
N GLY A 91 -63.81 24.24 15.99
CA GLY A 91 -64.14 25.38 16.84
C GLY A 91 -65.33 26.19 16.32
N ASP A 92 -65.38 26.42 15.00
CA ASP A 92 -66.47 27.15 14.35
C ASP A 92 -67.76 26.31 14.31
N VAL A 93 -67.67 25.01 14.04
CA VAL A 93 -68.85 24.12 14.07
C VAL A 93 -69.41 23.99 15.49
N MET A 94 -68.56 23.90 16.53
CA MET A 94 -69.04 23.84 17.91
C MET A 94 -69.71 25.15 18.36
N ARG A 95 -69.32 26.30 17.79
CA ARG A 95 -69.86 27.62 18.13
C ARG A 95 -71.12 27.96 17.33
N ASP A 96 -71.08 27.77 16.01
CA ASP A 96 -72.07 28.27 15.06
C ASP A 96 -72.99 27.15 14.51
N GLY A 97 -72.69 25.89 14.83
CA GLY A 97 -73.47 24.73 14.39
C GLY A 97 -73.57 24.63 12.87
N VAL A 98 -74.78 24.34 12.37
CA VAL A 98 -75.04 24.19 10.93
C VAL A 98 -74.78 25.47 10.11
N ALA A 99 -74.65 26.63 10.76
CA ALA A 99 -74.34 27.90 10.10
C ALA A 99 -72.82 28.13 9.92
N ALA A 100 -71.96 27.24 10.41
CA ALA A 100 -70.51 27.38 10.30
C ALA A 100 -70.04 27.53 8.84
N THR A 101 -69.16 28.50 8.61
CA THR A 101 -68.48 28.73 7.33
C THR A 101 -67.19 27.94 7.25
N SER A 102 -66.74 27.61 6.03
CA SER A 102 -65.46 26.93 5.84
C SER A 102 -64.29 27.82 6.24
N ALA A 103 -63.39 27.30 7.06
CA ALA A 103 -62.17 27.97 7.50
C ALA A 103 -61.03 27.87 6.47
N SER A 104 -61.03 26.83 5.64
CA SER A 104 -60.11 26.69 4.51
C SER A 104 -60.75 25.89 3.38
N THR A 105 -60.10 25.87 2.21
CA THR A 105 -60.61 25.17 1.02
C THR A 105 -59.47 24.41 0.35
N GLN A 106 -59.71 23.14 0.06
CA GLN A 106 -58.85 22.29 -0.75
C GLN A 106 -59.54 22.00 -2.07
N VAL A 107 -58.77 21.79 -3.13
CA VAL A 107 -59.28 21.35 -4.42
C VAL A 107 -58.64 20.03 -4.84
N ARG A 108 -59.39 19.20 -5.56
CA ARG A 108 -58.91 17.96 -6.17
C ARG A 108 -59.10 18.01 -7.68
N PRO A 109 -58.05 18.26 -8.48
CA PRO A 109 -58.16 18.24 -9.93
C PRO A 109 -58.27 16.81 -10.48
N LYS A 110 -58.98 16.66 -11.60
CA LYS A 110 -59.00 15.43 -12.40
C LYS A 110 -57.58 15.02 -12.82
N THR A 111 -56.80 16.00 -13.27
CA THR A 111 -55.40 15.84 -13.68
C THR A 111 -54.51 16.72 -12.80
N PRO A 112 -53.72 16.14 -11.87
CA PRO A 112 -52.78 16.88 -11.03
C PRO A 112 -51.81 17.73 -11.85
N LEU A 113 -51.61 18.98 -11.43
CA LEU A 113 -50.59 19.85 -12.03
C LEU A 113 -49.29 19.76 -11.21
N PRO A 114 -48.12 19.81 -11.86
CA PRO A 114 -46.86 19.83 -11.13
C PRO A 114 -46.79 21.07 -10.23
N SER A 115 -46.32 20.87 -8.99
CA SER A 115 -45.90 21.95 -8.10
C SER A 115 -44.53 22.49 -8.53
N THR A 116 -44.08 23.56 -7.88
CA THR A 116 -42.80 24.23 -8.18
C THR A 116 -41.55 23.33 -8.00
N ASP A 117 -41.71 22.20 -7.32
CA ASP A 117 -40.72 21.14 -7.10
C ASP A 117 -40.89 19.92 -8.04
N GLY A 118 -41.75 20.04 -9.07
CA GLY A 118 -41.98 19.00 -10.09
C GLY A 118 -42.87 17.84 -9.64
N LYS A 119 -43.31 17.80 -8.38
CA LYS A 119 -44.20 16.75 -7.87
C LYS A 119 -45.64 16.96 -8.31
N LEU A 120 -46.37 15.88 -8.58
CA LEU A 120 -47.80 15.94 -8.92
C LEU A 120 -48.64 15.82 -7.64
N ALA A 121 -49.24 16.92 -7.19
CA ALA A 121 -50.07 16.95 -5.99
C ALA A 121 -51.52 16.52 -6.29
N LYS A 122 -51.99 15.44 -5.65
CA LYS A 122 -53.38 14.94 -5.82
C LYS A 122 -54.43 15.89 -5.23
N TYR A 123 -54.08 16.64 -4.20
CA TYR A 123 -54.92 17.63 -3.53
C TYR A 123 -54.13 18.92 -3.34
N GLU A 124 -54.76 20.07 -3.52
CA GLU A 124 -54.12 21.39 -3.36
C GLU A 124 -54.93 22.28 -2.42
N THR A 125 -54.30 22.75 -1.34
CA THR A 125 -54.93 23.71 -0.42
C THR A 125 -54.77 25.13 -0.95
N LEU A 126 -55.84 25.93 -0.92
CA LEU A 126 -55.76 27.32 -1.35
C LEU A 126 -54.88 28.13 -0.38
N PRO A 127 -53.97 28.99 -0.90
CA PRO A 127 -53.03 29.72 -0.08
C PRO A 127 -53.72 30.80 0.77
N GLY A 128 -53.15 31.09 1.94
CA GLY A 128 -53.61 32.18 2.81
C GLY A 128 -54.67 31.80 3.84
N HIS A 129 -55.02 30.51 3.95
CA HIS A 129 -55.90 29.98 5.00
C HIS A 129 -55.13 29.14 6.01
N PRO A 130 -55.54 29.14 7.30
CA PRO A 130 -54.92 28.27 8.30
C PRO A 130 -55.22 26.79 8.02
N SER A 131 -54.30 25.91 8.40
CA SER A 131 -54.65 24.49 8.60
C SER A 131 -55.53 24.39 9.84
N VAL A 132 -56.63 23.64 9.76
CA VAL A 132 -57.61 23.50 10.85
C VAL A 132 -57.90 22.02 11.11
N ILE A 133 -58.41 21.71 12.30
CA ILE A 133 -59.00 20.40 12.60
C ILE A 133 -60.44 20.40 12.08
N ASP A 134 -60.73 19.55 11.11
CA ASP A 134 -62.06 19.50 10.49
C ASP A 134 -63.04 18.63 11.28
N ILE A 135 -64.30 19.03 11.29
CA ILE A 135 -65.45 18.17 11.58
C ILE A 135 -66.58 18.48 10.59
N HIS A 136 -67.40 17.48 10.24
CA HIS A 136 -68.51 17.71 9.31
C HIS A 136 -69.52 18.73 9.88
N PRO A 137 -69.95 19.76 9.14
CA PRO A 137 -70.74 20.88 9.67
C PRO A 137 -72.19 20.53 10.07
N ALA A 138 -72.64 19.31 9.77
CA ALA A 138 -73.92 18.77 10.26
C ALA A 138 -73.82 18.15 11.67
N VAL A 139 -72.60 18.00 12.20
CA VAL A 139 -72.39 17.44 13.53
C VAL A 139 -72.72 18.48 14.60
N SER A 140 -73.67 18.17 15.48
CA SER A 140 -74.09 19.05 16.56
C SER A 140 -73.14 18.98 17.78
N PRO A 141 -73.03 20.05 18.58
CA PRO A 141 -72.29 20.02 19.84
C PRO A 141 -72.80 18.92 20.81
N SER A 142 -74.11 18.67 20.82
CA SER A 142 -74.72 17.60 21.62
C SER A 142 -74.26 16.21 21.17
N TRP A 143 -74.07 16.00 19.87
CA TRP A 143 -73.60 14.74 19.32
C TRP A 143 -72.13 14.47 19.73
N VAL A 144 -71.27 15.50 19.72
CA VAL A 144 -69.89 15.39 20.22
C VAL A 144 -69.86 15.17 21.74
N ALA A 145 -70.67 15.91 22.49
CA ALA A 145 -70.70 15.79 23.95
C ALA A 145 -71.17 14.41 24.43
N SER A 146 -72.23 13.86 23.79
CA SER A 146 -72.84 12.57 24.15
C SER A 146 -72.06 11.33 23.70
N SER A 147 -71.07 11.48 22.82
CA SER A 147 -70.24 10.36 22.33
C SER A 147 -69.29 9.82 23.41
N SER A 148 -69.09 8.50 23.45
CA SER A 148 -68.04 7.88 24.30
C SER A 148 -66.71 7.67 23.57
N ARG A 149 -66.74 7.77 22.23
CA ARG A 149 -65.59 7.58 21.34
C ARG A 149 -65.52 8.68 20.29
N LEU A 150 -64.33 9.02 19.83
CA LEU A 150 -64.07 9.86 18.66
C LEU A 150 -63.08 9.16 17.72
N LEU A 151 -63.07 9.54 16.45
CA LEU A 151 -62.11 9.11 15.44
C LEU A 151 -61.30 10.30 14.96
N VAL A 152 -60.00 10.09 14.75
CA VAL A 152 -59.07 11.01 14.11
C VAL A 152 -58.52 10.33 12.86
N THR A 153 -58.62 10.98 11.70
CA THR A 153 -58.11 10.45 10.42
C THR A 153 -57.49 11.53 9.53
N GLU A 154 -56.84 11.12 8.44
CA GLU A 154 -56.22 12.01 7.46
C GLU A 154 -57.12 12.18 6.23
N GLY A 155 -57.53 13.42 5.95
CA GLY A 155 -58.36 13.80 4.82
C GLY A 155 -59.86 13.78 5.10
N ILE A 156 -60.56 14.82 4.66
CA ILE A 156 -62.01 14.99 4.87
C ILE A 156 -62.89 13.93 4.18
N LEU A 157 -62.45 13.37 3.05
CA LEU A 157 -63.20 12.29 2.38
C LEU A 157 -63.27 11.03 3.25
N LYS A 158 -62.18 10.72 3.96
CA LYS A 158 -62.14 9.61 4.92
C LYS A 158 -63.12 9.86 6.08
N GLY A 159 -63.14 11.10 6.58
CA GLY A 159 -64.09 11.51 7.60
C GLY A 159 -65.55 11.35 7.18
N ASP A 160 -65.88 11.77 5.96
CA ASP A 160 -67.24 11.71 5.42
C ASP A 160 -67.67 10.30 5.03
N ALA A 161 -66.74 9.45 4.58
CA ALA A 161 -66.97 8.04 4.34
C ALA A 161 -67.35 7.32 5.65
N VAL A 162 -66.62 7.60 6.74
CA VAL A 162 -66.94 7.06 8.07
C VAL A 162 -68.30 7.56 8.58
N LEU A 163 -68.62 8.84 8.37
CA LEU A 163 -69.93 9.39 8.73
C LEU A 163 -71.07 8.70 7.97
N THR A 164 -70.86 8.43 6.68
CA THR A 164 -71.80 7.70 5.83
C THR A 164 -71.99 6.27 6.33
N ALA A 165 -70.90 5.57 6.64
CA ALA A 165 -70.96 4.20 7.12
C ALA A 165 -71.66 4.07 8.48
N GLN A 166 -71.49 5.05 9.38
CA GLN A 166 -72.22 5.12 10.65
C GLN A 166 -73.74 5.25 10.43
N LEU A 167 -74.18 6.07 9.47
CA LEU A 167 -75.60 6.25 9.15
C LEU A 167 -76.20 4.97 8.54
N ILE A 168 -75.48 4.33 7.61
CA ILE A 168 -75.92 3.05 7.02
C ILE A 168 -76.02 1.97 8.11
N GLN A 169 -75.04 1.87 9.02
CA GLN A 169 -75.08 0.92 10.13
C GLN A 169 -76.26 1.17 11.08
N ALA A 170 -76.67 2.43 11.27
CA ALA A 170 -77.85 2.79 12.04
C ALA A 170 -79.19 2.52 11.31
N GLY A 171 -79.14 1.91 10.12
CA GLY A 171 -80.32 1.54 9.34
C GLY A 171 -80.92 2.67 8.51
N ILE A 172 -80.18 3.76 8.28
CA ILE A 172 -80.61 4.83 7.37
C ILE A 172 -80.47 4.32 5.92
N SER A 173 -81.56 4.41 5.16
CA SER A 173 -81.59 3.91 3.78
C SER A 173 -80.80 4.80 2.81
N THR A 174 -80.38 4.22 1.68
CA THR A 174 -79.70 4.99 0.62
C THR A 174 -80.58 6.10 0.05
N SER A 175 -81.91 5.89 0.01
CA SER A 175 -82.88 6.92 -0.40
C SER A 175 -82.96 8.11 0.56
N GLU A 176 -82.80 7.90 1.87
CA GLU A 176 -82.78 8.99 2.86
C GLU A 176 -81.46 9.79 2.81
N LEU A 177 -80.42 9.19 2.24
CA LEU A 177 -79.09 9.78 2.07
C LEU A 177 -78.85 10.32 0.65
N ALA A 178 -79.88 10.34 -0.21
CA ALA A 178 -79.83 10.95 -1.53
C ALA A 178 -79.76 12.48 -1.44
N ALA A 179 -79.11 13.11 -2.42
CA ALA A 179 -79.07 14.56 -2.54
C ALA A 179 -80.44 15.09 -2.98
N ASN A 180 -80.73 16.35 -2.63
CA ASN A 180 -81.98 16.99 -3.02
C ASN A 180 -81.71 18.41 -3.53
N LYS A 181 -81.88 18.63 -4.83
CA LYS A 181 -81.62 19.91 -5.49
C LYS A 181 -82.45 21.08 -4.96
N ALA A 182 -83.58 20.82 -4.30
CA ALA A 182 -84.40 21.87 -3.69
C ALA A 182 -83.81 22.40 -2.37
N LEU A 183 -82.81 21.72 -1.80
CA LEU A 183 -82.14 22.12 -0.57
C LEU A 183 -80.84 22.85 -0.89
N ASP A 184 -80.63 24.01 -0.28
CA ASP A 184 -79.29 24.59 -0.21
C ASP A 184 -78.40 23.82 0.79
N LYS A 185 -77.11 24.13 0.83
CA LYS A 185 -76.15 23.44 1.71
C LYS A 185 -76.53 23.50 3.19
N ASN A 186 -77.14 24.60 3.66
CA ASN A 186 -77.49 24.76 5.08
C ASN A 186 -78.75 23.96 5.42
N ALA A 187 -79.74 23.93 4.51
CA ALA A 187 -80.91 23.08 4.64
C ALA A 187 -80.54 21.59 4.60
N ALA A 188 -79.61 21.19 3.72
CA ALA A 188 -79.08 19.83 3.67
C ALA A 188 -78.36 19.44 4.98
N ARG A 189 -77.60 20.36 5.61
CA ARG A 189 -77.00 20.14 6.94
C ARG A 189 -78.04 19.85 8.02
N LEU A 190 -79.17 20.56 8.01
CA LEU A 190 -80.25 20.33 8.99
C LEU A 190 -80.88 18.95 8.81
N VAL A 191 -81.13 18.52 7.57
CA VAL A 191 -81.64 17.16 7.28
C VAL A 191 -80.64 16.11 7.76
N LEU A 192 -79.36 16.26 7.42
CA LEU A 192 -78.33 15.32 7.84
C LEU A 192 -78.15 15.30 9.37
N ALA A 193 -78.19 16.45 10.04
CA ALA A 193 -78.13 16.54 11.50
C ALA A 193 -79.27 15.77 12.17
N ALA A 194 -80.49 15.84 11.62
CA ALA A 194 -81.62 15.06 12.12
C ALA A 194 -81.41 13.54 11.95
N LEU A 195 -80.77 13.10 10.85
CA LEU A 195 -80.43 11.69 10.65
C LEU A 195 -79.33 11.23 11.63
N LEU A 196 -78.33 12.08 11.90
CA LEU A 196 -77.26 11.76 12.86
C LEU A 196 -77.77 11.56 14.29
N GLU A 197 -78.84 12.27 14.69
CA GLU A 197 -79.44 12.10 16.01
C GLU A 197 -80.17 10.76 16.17
N ARG A 198 -80.51 10.06 15.07
CA ARG A 198 -81.06 8.68 15.11
C ARG A 198 -80.03 7.64 15.53
N ILE A 199 -78.74 7.97 15.51
CA ILE A 199 -77.67 7.09 15.99
C ILE A 199 -77.69 7.11 17.54
N PRO A 200 -77.82 5.94 18.21
CA PRO A 200 -77.81 5.87 19.67
C PRO A 200 -76.53 6.46 20.28
N ALA A 201 -76.64 7.16 21.42
CA ALA A 201 -75.51 7.88 22.02
C ALA A 201 -74.24 7.03 22.24
N GLY A 202 -74.40 5.75 22.58
CA GLY A 202 -73.29 4.81 22.77
C GLY A 202 -72.52 4.46 21.48
N ASP A 203 -73.17 4.60 20.32
CA ASP A 203 -72.63 4.22 19.02
C ASP A 203 -72.12 5.42 18.21
N ARG A 204 -72.31 6.65 18.72
CA ARG A 204 -71.85 7.89 18.07
C ARG A 204 -70.33 7.97 18.08
N VAL A 205 -69.72 8.14 16.91
CA VAL A 205 -68.27 8.37 16.76
C VAL A 205 -68.04 9.63 15.93
N PRO A 206 -67.82 10.80 16.57
CA PRO A 206 -67.42 12.00 15.87
C PRO A 206 -66.06 11.85 15.21
N VAL A 207 -65.98 12.31 13.96
CA VAL A 207 -64.79 12.16 13.13
C VAL A 207 -64.10 13.49 12.92
N LEU A 208 -62.86 13.57 13.37
CA LEU A 208 -61.95 14.70 13.17
C LEU A 208 -60.99 14.37 12.04
N SER A 209 -60.80 15.31 11.12
CA SER A 209 -59.92 15.10 9.96
C SER A 209 -58.78 16.12 9.90
N PHE A 210 -57.59 15.68 9.50
CA PHE A 210 -56.42 16.55 9.27
C PHE A 210 -56.05 16.62 7.79
N ILE A 211 -55.50 17.75 7.33
CA ILE A 211 -54.99 17.93 5.96
C ILE A 211 -53.83 16.97 5.66
N GLY A 212 -53.06 16.60 6.69
CA GLY A 212 -52.01 15.60 6.61
C GLY A 212 -51.65 15.08 8.01
N VAL A 213 -51.02 13.90 8.12
CA VAL A 213 -50.69 13.26 9.41
C VAL A 213 -49.84 14.11 10.37
N GLY A 214 -49.12 15.13 9.89
CA GLY A 214 -48.33 16.05 10.73
C GLY A 214 -49.05 17.34 11.16
N ASN A 215 -50.24 17.61 10.58
CA ASN A 215 -50.93 18.90 10.71
C ASN A 215 -51.88 19.01 11.91
N TRP A 216 -51.72 18.14 12.92
CA TRP A 216 -52.49 18.17 14.16
C TRP A 216 -51.87 19.06 15.26
N LYS A 217 -50.59 19.40 15.12
CA LYS A 217 -49.82 20.18 16.11
C LYS A 217 -50.22 21.66 16.10
N GLN A 218 -50.16 22.29 17.27
CA GLN A 218 -50.34 23.74 17.45
C GLN A 218 -51.70 24.31 16.98
N ASN A 219 -52.74 23.46 16.89
CA ASN A 219 -54.10 23.88 16.55
C ASN A 219 -54.90 24.30 17.81
N PRO A 220 -55.35 25.56 17.93
CA PRO A 220 -56.16 26.02 19.08
C PRO A 220 -57.53 25.32 19.16
N GLU A 221 -58.01 24.73 18.07
CA GLU A 221 -59.25 23.96 17.94
C GLU A 221 -59.38 22.83 18.97
N TRP A 222 -58.26 22.26 19.40
CA TRP A 222 -58.23 21.25 20.43
C TRP A 222 -58.86 21.72 21.75
N ASN A 223 -58.97 23.02 21.99
CA ASN A 223 -59.59 23.59 23.19
C ASN A 223 -61.13 23.59 23.12
N ALA A 224 -61.71 23.48 21.91
CA ALA A 224 -63.15 23.38 21.72
C ALA A 224 -63.70 21.98 22.05
N LEU A 225 -62.83 21.00 22.29
CA LEU A 225 -63.19 19.60 22.52
C LEU A 225 -62.82 19.16 23.94
N ASN A 226 -63.79 18.62 24.68
CA ASN A 226 -63.52 17.88 25.91
C ASN A 226 -63.33 16.39 25.60
N LEU A 227 -62.08 15.93 25.65
CA LEU A 227 -61.69 14.55 25.34
C LEU A 227 -61.35 13.73 26.59
N ARG A 228 -61.47 14.32 27.78
CA ARG A 228 -61.12 13.65 29.03
C ARG A 228 -61.91 12.35 29.16
N ASP A 229 -61.20 11.26 29.43
CA ASP A 229 -61.72 9.90 29.60
C ASP A 229 -62.46 9.32 28.37
N LYS A 230 -62.47 10.02 27.22
CA LYS A 230 -63.04 9.52 25.96
C LYS A 230 -62.03 8.63 25.23
N LYS A 231 -62.53 7.60 24.54
CA LYS A 231 -61.69 6.78 23.65
C LYS A 231 -61.47 7.49 22.33
N VAL A 232 -60.23 7.72 21.93
CA VAL A 232 -59.91 8.41 20.67
C VAL A 232 -59.22 7.42 19.74
N LEU A 233 -59.95 6.99 18.72
CA LEU A 233 -59.45 6.13 17.66
C LEU A 233 -58.56 6.95 16.71
N VAL A 234 -57.33 6.52 16.48
CA VAL A 234 -56.41 7.14 15.51
C VAL A 234 -56.32 6.21 14.31
N ALA A 235 -56.74 6.69 13.14
CA ALA A 235 -56.77 5.93 11.88
C ALA A 235 -55.93 6.65 10.82
N PHE A 236 -54.66 6.26 10.73
CA PHE A 236 -53.76 6.62 9.63
C PHE A 236 -53.72 5.51 8.59
N ASP A 237 -53.24 5.82 7.39
CA ASP A 237 -53.13 4.84 6.31
C ASP A 237 -52.27 3.65 6.73
N GLY A 238 -52.52 2.49 6.10
CA GLY A 238 -51.86 1.21 6.41
C GLY A 238 -50.32 1.18 6.29
N ASP A 239 -49.68 2.32 6.04
CA ASP A 239 -48.24 2.56 6.05
C ASP A 239 -47.62 2.63 7.46
N LEU A 240 -48.41 2.71 8.53
CA LEU A 240 -47.91 2.93 9.90
C LEU A 240 -46.94 1.83 10.38
N THR A 241 -47.13 0.60 9.96
CA THR A 241 -46.29 -0.56 10.32
C THR A 241 -45.00 -0.65 9.51
N GLU A 242 -44.84 0.15 8.46
CA GLU A 242 -43.70 0.11 7.53
C GLU A 242 -42.91 1.42 7.49
N LYS A 243 -43.57 2.57 7.64
CA LYS A 243 -42.95 3.89 7.54
C LYS A 243 -42.70 4.50 8.92
N ARG A 244 -41.44 4.53 9.35
CA ARG A 244 -40.99 5.10 10.62
C ARG A 244 -41.48 6.53 10.88
N LEU A 245 -41.54 7.39 9.85
CA LEU A 245 -42.05 8.76 9.97
C LEU A 245 -43.55 8.82 10.32
N VAL A 246 -44.37 7.93 9.72
CA VAL A 246 -45.81 7.85 10.00
C VAL A 246 -46.02 7.30 11.41
N TRP A 247 -45.25 6.28 11.80
CA TRP A 247 -45.23 5.74 13.15
C TRP A 247 -44.92 6.82 14.20
N LYS A 248 -43.88 7.63 13.98
CA LYS A 248 -43.52 8.73 14.90
C LYS A 248 -44.60 9.79 15.03
N GLN A 249 -45.36 10.08 13.96
CA GLN A 249 -46.50 10.99 14.07
C GLN A 249 -47.63 10.37 14.91
N ALA A 250 -47.91 9.08 14.73
CA ALA A 250 -48.91 8.37 15.51
C ALA A 250 -48.54 8.32 16.99
N ASP A 251 -47.28 8.00 17.31
CA ASP A 251 -46.73 8.02 18.67
C ASP A 251 -46.91 9.39 19.33
N GLN A 252 -46.55 10.47 18.64
CA GLN A 252 -46.73 11.82 19.17
C GLN A 252 -48.21 12.21 19.37
N VAL A 253 -49.12 11.74 18.51
CA VAL A 253 -50.58 11.94 18.69
C VAL A 253 -51.07 11.15 19.91
N PHE A 254 -50.62 9.91 20.09
CA PHE A 254 -50.94 9.08 21.25
C PHE A 254 -50.52 9.78 22.54
N THR A 255 -49.24 10.18 22.64
CA THR A 255 -48.71 10.91 23.78
C THR A 255 -49.48 12.20 24.03
N PHE A 256 -49.78 12.98 22.99
CA PHE A 256 -50.54 14.22 23.14
C PHE A 256 -51.96 13.98 23.70
N LEU A 257 -52.68 12.98 23.16
CA LEU A 257 -54.03 12.65 23.61
C LEU A 257 -54.04 12.16 25.07
N GLU A 258 -53.10 11.30 25.43
CA GLU A 258 -52.96 10.77 26.79
C GLU A 258 -52.52 11.84 27.79
N GLU A 259 -51.41 12.52 27.51
CA GLU A 259 -50.78 13.44 28.46
C GLU A 259 -51.48 14.79 28.53
N SER A 260 -51.80 15.38 27.38
CA SER A 260 -52.33 16.75 27.29
C SER A 260 -53.85 16.82 27.33
N LYS A 261 -54.54 15.83 26.74
CA LYS A 261 -56.02 15.81 26.68
C LYS A 261 -56.68 14.84 27.66
N LYS A 262 -55.88 14.01 28.35
CA LYS A 262 -56.36 12.99 29.30
C LYS A 262 -57.41 12.05 28.66
N ALA A 263 -57.24 11.79 27.37
CA ALA A 263 -58.04 10.85 26.61
C ALA A 263 -57.41 9.45 26.63
N VAL A 264 -58.15 8.44 26.15
CA VAL A 264 -57.64 7.08 25.98
C VAL A 264 -57.38 6.83 24.49
N PRO A 265 -56.15 7.03 23.98
CA PRO A 265 -55.85 6.80 22.57
C PRO A 265 -55.92 5.30 22.24
N GLN A 266 -56.45 4.97 21.07
CA GLN A 266 -56.49 3.61 20.53
C GLN A 266 -56.17 3.67 19.03
N LEU A 267 -55.48 2.66 18.52
CA LEU A 267 -55.12 2.59 17.11
C LEU A 267 -56.23 1.86 16.36
N LEU A 268 -56.77 2.44 15.29
CA LEU A 268 -57.55 1.69 14.31
C LEU A 268 -56.56 1.12 13.29
N ASN A 269 -56.10 -0.11 13.49
CA ASN A 269 -54.94 -0.66 12.79
C ASN A 269 -55.28 -1.26 11.42
N LEU A 270 -55.42 -0.40 10.41
CA LEU A 270 -55.73 -0.80 9.03
C LEU A 270 -54.58 -1.55 8.32
N GLY A 271 -53.37 -1.56 8.89
CA GLY A 271 -52.21 -2.31 8.38
C GLY A 271 -51.87 -3.57 9.19
N GLY A 272 -52.66 -3.87 10.23
CA GLY A 272 -52.44 -4.97 11.16
C GLY A 272 -52.77 -6.35 10.58
N ALA A 273 -52.42 -7.40 11.33
CA ALA A 273 -52.64 -8.79 10.89
C ALA A 273 -54.13 -9.09 10.64
N ASP A 274 -55.02 -8.60 11.49
CA ASP A 274 -56.47 -8.80 11.35
C ASP A 274 -57.03 -8.04 10.14
N ALA A 275 -56.54 -6.82 9.89
CA ALA A 275 -56.93 -6.05 8.70
C ALA A 275 -56.51 -6.77 7.41
N LYS A 276 -55.31 -7.37 7.38
CA LYS A 276 -54.84 -8.19 6.25
C LYS A 276 -55.73 -9.41 5.99
N GLN A 277 -56.32 -10.01 7.02
CA GLN A 277 -57.29 -11.10 6.84
C GLN A 277 -58.58 -10.62 6.19
N PHE A 278 -59.10 -9.45 6.57
CA PHE A 278 -60.26 -8.85 5.91
C PHE A 278 -59.94 -8.52 4.44
N ILE A 279 -58.76 -7.96 4.16
CA ILE A 279 -58.31 -7.63 2.80
C ILE A 279 -58.25 -8.88 1.91
N LEU A 280 -57.65 -9.96 2.41
CA LEU A 280 -57.60 -11.25 1.72
C LEU A 280 -58.99 -11.85 1.50
N SER A 281 -59.86 -11.76 2.52
CA SER A 281 -61.23 -12.29 2.45
C SER A 281 -62.09 -11.52 1.43
N ALA A 282 -61.79 -10.24 1.22
CA ALA A 282 -62.41 -9.41 0.18
C ALA A 282 -61.82 -9.64 -1.23
N GLY A 283 -60.84 -10.55 -1.38
CA GLY A 283 -60.25 -10.91 -2.67
C GLY A 283 -59.12 -10.00 -3.15
N PHE A 284 -58.54 -9.18 -2.26
CA PHE A 284 -57.41 -8.31 -2.56
C PHE A 284 -56.09 -8.88 -2.03
N ASP A 285 -54.97 -8.40 -2.58
CA ASP A 285 -53.64 -8.76 -2.08
C ASP A 285 -53.45 -8.24 -0.65
N SER A 286 -52.93 -9.08 0.26
CA SER A 286 -52.57 -8.71 1.63
C SER A 286 -51.55 -7.56 1.73
N SER A 287 -50.82 -7.24 0.66
CA SER A 287 -49.93 -6.08 0.58
C SER A 287 -50.65 -4.79 0.16
N LEU A 288 -51.95 -4.85 -0.15
CA LEU A 288 -52.75 -3.67 -0.49
C LEU A 288 -52.85 -2.74 0.71
N LYS A 289 -52.37 -1.52 0.52
CA LYS A 289 -52.47 -0.46 1.53
C LYS A 289 -53.79 0.25 1.35
N VAL A 290 -54.62 0.20 2.39
CA VAL A 290 -55.97 0.76 2.37
C VAL A 290 -56.10 1.89 3.40
N GLY A 291 -56.75 2.98 3.01
CA GLY A 291 -57.29 3.97 3.94
C GLY A 291 -58.62 3.50 4.54
N ILE A 292 -59.17 4.24 5.50
CA ILE A 292 -60.46 3.86 6.12
C ILE A 292 -61.63 3.96 5.11
N ASP A 293 -61.56 4.86 4.13
CA ASP A 293 -62.55 4.96 3.05
C ASP A 293 -62.48 3.78 2.08
N ASP A 294 -61.27 3.34 1.73
CA ASP A 294 -61.05 2.14 0.92
C ASP A 294 -61.55 0.88 1.66
N PHE A 295 -61.28 0.80 2.97
CA PHE A 295 -61.76 -0.31 3.80
C PHE A 295 -63.29 -0.39 3.82
N LEU A 296 -63.96 0.75 4.04
CA LEU A 296 -65.42 0.81 4.10
C LEU A 296 -66.11 0.60 2.75
N THR A 297 -65.40 0.86 1.65
CA THR A 297 -65.94 0.70 0.30
C THR A 297 -65.75 -0.72 -0.22
N HIS A 298 -64.58 -1.31 -0.01
CA HIS A 298 -64.17 -2.53 -0.71
C HIS A 298 -63.94 -3.74 0.20
N ILE A 299 -63.74 -3.54 1.51
CA ILE A 299 -63.21 -4.58 2.39
C ILE A 299 -64.24 -5.04 3.44
N GLY A 300 -64.82 -4.13 4.20
CA GLY A 300 -65.69 -4.48 5.33
C GLY A 300 -66.61 -3.35 5.79
N THR A 301 -67.48 -3.65 6.76
CA THR A 301 -68.42 -2.68 7.31
C THR A 301 -67.79 -1.80 8.41
N TRP A 302 -68.50 -0.75 8.86
CA TRP A 302 -68.06 0.04 10.02
C TRP A 302 -67.94 -0.82 11.30
N ALA A 303 -68.82 -1.80 11.48
CA ALA A 303 -68.73 -2.75 12.58
C ALA A 303 -67.47 -3.65 12.49
N ASP A 304 -67.01 -3.98 11.28
CA ASP A 304 -65.78 -4.73 11.07
C ASP A 304 -64.54 -3.87 11.33
N ALA A 305 -64.55 -2.60 10.90
CA ALA A 305 -63.48 -1.66 11.21
C ALA A 305 -63.28 -1.53 12.73
N LEU A 306 -64.35 -1.42 13.51
CA LEU A 306 -64.26 -1.33 14.98
C LEU A 306 -63.63 -2.58 15.65
N LYS A 307 -63.56 -3.73 14.96
CA LYS A 307 -62.84 -4.91 15.45
C LYS A 307 -61.33 -4.79 15.33
N LEU A 308 -60.83 -3.87 14.49
CA LEU A 308 -59.40 -3.62 14.24
C LEU A 308 -58.79 -2.62 15.26
N VAL A 309 -59.51 -2.30 16.33
CA VAL A 309 -59.08 -1.32 17.33
C VAL A 309 -58.14 -1.97 18.34
N GLU A 310 -56.91 -1.46 18.40
CA GLU A 310 -55.86 -1.89 19.31
C GLU A 310 -55.60 -0.82 20.40
N SER A 311 -55.17 -1.26 21.58
CA SER A 311 -54.92 -0.35 22.73
C SER A 311 -53.56 0.36 22.69
N HIS A 312 -52.65 -0.06 21.82
CA HIS A 312 -51.27 0.43 21.75
C HIS A 312 -50.79 0.43 20.30
N LEU A 313 -49.72 1.16 20.04
CA LEU A 313 -49.04 1.15 18.75
C LEU A 313 -48.20 -0.13 18.58
N PRO A 314 -48.01 -0.62 17.34
CA PRO A 314 -47.04 -1.69 17.06
C PRO A 314 -45.60 -1.21 17.34
N PRO A 315 -44.60 -2.11 17.40
CA PRO A 315 -43.19 -1.72 17.55
C PRO A 315 -42.70 -0.72 16.48
N GLU A 316 -41.78 0.16 16.85
CA GLU A 316 -41.19 1.15 15.93
C GLU A 316 -40.44 0.45 14.77
N PRO A 317 -40.71 0.80 13.49
CA PRO A 317 -39.98 0.27 12.34
C PRO A 317 -38.50 0.68 12.31
N SER A 318 -37.63 -0.16 11.74
CA SER A 318 -36.18 0.06 11.57
C SER A 318 -35.88 1.33 10.76
N ALA A 319 -34.76 2.00 11.07
CA ALA A 319 -34.26 3.12 10.27
C ALA A 319 -33.78 2.64 8.88
N SER A 320 -33.94 3.47 7.85
CA SER A 320 -33.29 3.22 6.55
C SER A 320 -31.82 3.62 6.57
N GLU A 321 -30.96 2.97 5.76
CA GLU A 321 -29.52 3.31 5.64
C GLU A 321 -29.28 4.78 5.26
N GLU A 322 -30.22 5.41 4.52
CA GLU A 322 -30.12 6.82 4.13
C GLU A 322 -30.35 7.78 5.31
N GLU A 323 -31.15 7.39 6.31
CA GLU A 323 -31.45 8.21 7.49
C GLU A 323 -30.33 8.18 8.54
N GLU A 324 -29.49 7.13 8.57
CA GLU A 324 -28.37 7.01 9.51
C GLU A 324 -27.18 7.92 9.16
N ARG A 325 -27.00 8.29 7.88
CA ARG A 325 -25.79 9.02 7.42
C ARG A 325 -25.78 10.53 7.69
N GLY A 326 -26.93 11.19 7.85
CA GLY A 326 -27.00 12.61 8.23
C GLY A 326 -26.35 13.62 7.26
N TRP A 327 -26.67 13.52 5.96
CA TRP A 327 -26.11 14.34 4.88
C TRP A 327 -26.20 15.86 5.10
N ARG A 328 -25.12 16.58 4.77
CA ARG A 328 -24.98 18.04 4.90
C ARG A 328 -25.01 18.71 3.53
N VAL A 329 -25.50 19.94 3.48
CA VAL A 329 -25.43 20.76 2.26
C VAL A 329 -23.97 20.83 1.81
N ASP A 330 -23.76 20.66 0.50
CA ASP A 330 -22.47 20.51 -0.15
C ASP A 330 -21.79 19.14 -0.06
N ASP A 331 -22.45 18.13 0.50
CA ASP A 331 -22.00 16.74 0.36
C ASP A 331 -22.19 16.24 -1.08
N TRP A 332 -21.30 15.35 -1.50
CA TRP A 332 -21.32 14.71 -2.81
C TRP A 332 -21.33 13.19 -2.65
N ARG A 333 -21.97 12.49 -3.57
CA ARG A 333 -21.90 11.03 -3.66
C ARG A 333 -21.82 10.57 -5.10
N ILE A 334 -21.35 9.35 -5.30
CA ILE A 334 -21.60 8.63 -6.54
C ILE A 334 -23.03 8.08 -6.45
N SER A 335 -23.80 8.32 -7.49
CA SER A 335 -25.19 7.88 -7.60
C SER A 335 -25.30 6.36 -7.47
N PRO A 336 -26.45 5.82 -7.04
CA PRO A 336 -26.62 4.37 -6.85
C PRO A 336 -26.41 3.52 -8.11
N ASN A 337 -26.58 4.10 -9.31
CA ASN A 337 -26.30 3.41 -10.58
C ASN A 337 -24.79 3.31 -10.88
N GLY A 338 -23.95 4.05 -10.16
CA GLY A 338 -22.49 4.05 -10.31
C GLY A 338 -21.95 4.82 -11.53
N LEU A 339 -22.80 5.52 -12.29
CA LEU A 339 -22.46 6.16 -13.57
C LEU A 339 -22.34 7.69 -13.48
N GLU A 340 -22.83 8.28 -12.39
CA GLU A 340 -22.90 9.73 -12.21
C GLU A 340 -22.57 10.15 -10.77
N ALA A 341 -22.28 11.43 -10.55
CA ALA A 341 -22.15 12.02 -9.22
C ALA A 341 -23.29 13.01 -8.91
N ASP A 342 -23.87 12.87 -7.73
CA ASP A 342 -24.95 13.71 -7.20
C ASP A 342 -24.38 14.73 -6.20
N TRP A 343 -25.05 15.88 -6.08
CA TRP A 343 -24.68 16.95 -5.14
C TRP A 343 -25.86 17.27 -4.20
N PHE A 344 -25.65 17.19 -2.89
CA PHE A 344 -26.67 17.50 -1.90
C PHE A 344 -26.77 19.01 -1.68
N ARG A 345 -27.91 19.59 -2.05
CA ARG A 345 -28.09 21.04 -2.10
C ARG A 345 -29.38 21.49 -1.44
N LYS A 346 -29.38 22.76 -1.06
CA LYS A 346 -30.57 23.47 -0.59
C LYS A 346 -31.34 24.02 -1.78
N PHE A 347 -32.60 23.63 -1.87
CA PHE A 347 -33.57 24.12 -2.84
C PHE A 347 -34.58 25.05 -2.16
N GLY A 348 -35.10 26.05 -2.88
CA GLY A 348 -36.05 27.04 -2.35
C GLY A 348 -35.40 28.17 -1.53
N VAL A 349 -36.24 29.10 -1.06
CA VAL A 349 -35.83 30.32 -0.33
C VAL A 349 -36.73 30.51 0.90
N GLY A 350 -36.16 30.94 2.04
CA GLY A 350 -36.92 31.19 3.28
C GLY A 350 -37.38 29.92 3.99
N GLU A 351 -38.57 29.95 4.61
CA GLU A 351 -39.16 28.81 5.35
C GLU A 351 -39.58 27.64 4.45
N ALA A 352 -39.65 27.84 3.12
CA ALA A 352 -39.93 26.80 2.14
C ALA A 352 -38.66 26.07 1.63
N ALA A 353 -37.49 26.37 2.20
CA ALA A 353 -36.26 25.76 1.73
C ALA A 353 -36.09 24.33 2.28
N PHE A 354 -35.71 23.41 1.39
CA PHE A 354 -35.48 22.01 1.72
C PHE A 354 -34.16 21.53 1.14
N ASN A 355 -33.54 20.53 1.76
CA ASN A 355 -32.31 19.94 1.26
C ASN A 355 -32.63 18.65 0.49
N ALA A 356 -32.07 18.48 -0.70
CA ALA A 356 -32.24 17.28 -1.50
C ALA A 356 -31.01 17.02 -2.37
N TRP A 357 -30.92 15.82 -2.95
CA TRP A 357 -29.91 15.50 -3.96
C TRP A 357 -30.29 16.13 -5.30
N GLU A 358 -29.39 16.93 -5.88
CA GLU A 358 -29.37 17.21 -7.31
C GLU A 358 -28.65 16.04 -7.98
N ASN A 359 -29.40 15.20 -8.70
CA ASN A 359 -28.84 14.01 -9.34
C ASN A 359 -28.16 14.35 -10.67
N GLY A 360 -27.13 13.59 -11.04
CA GLY A 360 -26.51 13.69 -12.37
C GLY A 360 -25.79 15.02 -12.64
N VAL A 361 -25.23 15.64 -11.60
CA VAL A 361 -24.53 16.93 -11.71
C VAL A 361 -23.23 16.80 -12.52
N VAL A 362 -22.60 15.63 -12.43
CA VAL A 362 -21.47 15.19 -13.27
C VAL A 362 -21.81 13.80 -13.81
N ARG A 363 -21.82 13.63 -15.14
CA ARG A 363 -22.13 12.36 -15.81
C ARG A 363 -20.94 11.40 -15.85
N LEU A 364 -20.24 11.31 -14.72
CA LEU A 364 -19.11 10.44 -14.50
C LEU A 364 -19.24 9.91 -13.07
N GLY A 365 -19.34 8.60 -12.94
CA GLY A 365 -19.17 7.87 -11.69
C GLY A 365 -17.72 7.49 -11.49
N GLY A 366 -17.39 6.95 -10.31
CA GLY A 366 -16.07 6.38 -10.11
C GLY A 366 -15.82 5.92 -8.69
N ARG A 367 -14.68 5.27 -8.50
CA ARG A 367 -14.16 4.91 -7.17
C ARG A 367 -12.65 4.77 -7.22
N VAL A 368 -12.02 4.90 -6.06
CA VAL A 368 -10.61 4.51 -5.92
C VAL A 368 -10.57 2.98 -5.86
N LEU A 369 -9.75 2.36 -6.72
CA LEU A 369 -9.53 0.91 -6.70
C LEU A 369 -8.41 0.55 -5.73
N SER A 370 -7.26 1.21 -5.90
CA SER A 370 -6.08 0.96 -5.09
C SER A 370 -5.35 2.25 -4.77
N ASN A 371 -4.65 2.25 -3.65
CA ASN A 371 -3.78 3.32 -3.20
C ASN A 371 -2.51 2.73 -2.58
N THR A 372 -1.41 2.83 -3.30
CA THR A 372 -0.12 2.27 -2.92
C THR A 372 0.80 3.37 -2.42
N THR A 373 1.40 3.20 -1.25
CA THR A 373 2.41 4.14 -0.72
C THR A 373 3.81 3.63 -1.00
N LEU A 374 4.63 4.38 -1.75
CA LEU A 374 6.01 3.96 -2.04
C LEU A 374 6.92 4.29 -0.84
N ARG A 375 7.34 3.23 -0.15
CA ARG A 375 8.32 3.21 0.94
C ARG A 375 9.73 3.09 0.41
N THR A 376 10.69 3.52 1.21
CA THR A 376 12.06 3.64 0.73
C THR A 376 13.09 2.78 1.44
N ALA A 377 14.22 2.48 0.79
CA ALA A 377 15.31 1.64 1.31
C ALA A 377 15.92 2.11 2.64
N ALA A 378 15.76 3.38 3.01
CA ALA A 378 16.21 3.93 4.30
C ALA A 378 15.24 3.58 5.45
N ASP A 379 14.02 3.15 5.13
CA ASP A 379 12.94 2.79 6.05
C ASP A 379 12.96 1.28 6.41
N VAL A 380 13.85 0.51 5.80
CA VAL A 380 13.87 -0.94 5.86
C VAL A 380 14.83 -1.39 6.96
N ASP A 381 14.38 -1.28 8.21
CA ASP A 381 14.91 -2.13 9.28
C ASP A 381 14.19 -3.47 9.19
N VAL A 382 14.81 -4.44 8.50
CA VAL A 382 14.29 -5.80 8.48
C VAL A 382 14.69 -6.58 9.71
N GLU A 383 15.44 -6.05 10.69
CA GLU A 383 15.88 -6.88 11.81
C GLU A 383 14.70 -7.44 12.61
N ASP A 384 13.57 -6.73 12.69
CA ASP A 384 12.35 -7.20 13.37
C ASP A 384 11.16 -7.49 12.44
N GLY A 385 11.32 -7.26 11.13
CA GLY A 385 10.32 -7.54 10.11
C GLY A 385 9.12 -6.58 10.10
N ARG A 386 9.13 -5.51 10.91
CA ARG A 386 8.00 -4.58 11.10
C ARG A 386 8.25 -3.21 10.50
N ALA A 387 7.22 -2.62 9.90
CA ALA A 387 7.28 -1.24 9.46
C ALA A 387 7.13 -0.27 10.66
N HIS A 388 8.17 0.52 10.95
CA HIS A 388 8.16 1.47 12.08
C HIS A 388 7.61 2.85 11.69
N PRO A 389 6.65 3.43 12.45
CA PRO A 389 6.19 4.80 12.24
C PRO A 389 7.27 5.82 12.65
N GLY A 390 7.79 6.61 11.71
CA GLY A 390 8.68 7.74 12.01
C GLY A 390 9.97 7.84 11.19
N THR A 391 10.33 6.81 10.43
CA THR A 391 11.50 6.82 9.54
C THR A 391 11.23 7.49 8.18
N VAL A 392 9.96 7.79 7.89
CA VAL A 392 9.44 8.25 6.59
C VAL A 392 9.97 9.63 6.20
N VAL A 393 11.06 9.65 5.43
CA VAL A 393 11.57 10.87 4.79
C VAL A 393 10.75 11.16 3.53
N ARG A 394 9.50 11.62 3.70
CA ARG A 394 8.50 11.87 2.64
C ARG A 394 8.21 10.63 1.77
N SER A 395 6.94 10.25 1.67
CA SER A 395 6.49 9.27 0.67
C SER A 395 7.08 9.64 -0.69
N GLY A 396 7.96 8.80 -1.24
CA GLY A 396 8.17 8.79 -2.69
C GLY A 396 6.79 8.61 -3.30
N GLY A 397 6.45 9.38 -4.34
CA GLY A 397 5.07 9.43 -4.86
C GLY A 397 4.47 8.03 -4.95
N GLY A 398 3.49 7.74 -4.09
CA GLY A 398 2.71 6.52 -4.19
C GLY A 398 1.86 6.54 -5.45
N GLU A 399 1.29 5.40 -5.82
CA GLU A 399 0.42 5.29 -6.98
C GLU A 399 -1.04 5.14 -6.53
N VAL A 400 -1.97 5.66 -7.33
CA VAL A 400 -3.40 5.44 -7.15
C VAL A 400 -4.00 5.02 -8.48
N VAL A 401 -4.92 4.05 -8.42
CA VAL A 401 -5.75 3.66 -9.56
C VAL A 401 -7.20 4.05 -9.27
N ILE A 402 -7.78 4.85 -10.17
CA ILE A 402 -9.15 5.33 -10.09
C ILE A 402 -9.95 4.73 -11.24
N GLU A 403 -11.02 4.02 -10.91
CA GLU A 403 -12.03 3.57 -11.87
C GLU A 403 -13.00 4.71 -12.14
N VAL A 404 -13.27 4.98 -13.42
CA VAL A 404 -14.26 5.97 -13.86
C VAL A 404 -15.29 5.26 -14.73
N LYS A 405 -16.58 5.48 -14.45
CA LYS A 405 -17.69 4.87 -15.20
C LYS A 405 -18.60 5.93 -15.77
N TRP A 406 -19.14 5.69 -16.95
CA TRP A 406 -20.07 6.59 -17.61
C TRP A 406 -20.97 5.84 -18.58
N GLU A 407 -22.00 6.51 -19.09
CA GLU A 407 -22.86 6.02 -20.16
C GLU A 407 -22.45 6.70 -21.48
N ASP A 408 -22.25 5.94 -22.55
CA ASP A 408 -21.95 6.50 -23.87
C ASP A 408 -23.20 7.01 -24.61
N GLU A 409 -23.03 7.62 -25.78
CA GLU A 409 -24.13 8.19 -26.57
C GLU A 409 -25.20 7.17 -27.00
N LEU A 410 -24.90 5.87 -26.89
CA LEU A 410 -25.82 4.77 -27.22
C LEU A 410 -26.52 4.20 -25.97
N GLY A 411 -26.30 4.79 -24.79
CA GLY A 411 -26.86 4.30 -23.53
C GLY A 411 -26.08 3.11 -22.94
N VAL A 412 -24.87 2.83 -23.42
CA VAL A 412 -24.07 1.69 -22.97
C VAL A 412 -23.08 2.13 -21.89
N SER A 413 -23.06 1.40 -20.77
CA SER A 413 -22.11 1.64 -19.69
C SER A 413 -20.67 1.31 -20.12
N ARG A 414 -19.76 2.26 -19.90
CA ARG A 414 -18.32 2.18 -20.14
C ARG A 414 -17.57 2.31 -18.83
N THR A 415 -16.37 1.74 -18.80
CA THR A 415 -15.43 1.86 -17.69
C THR A 415 -14.05 2.20 -18.26
N GLY A 416 -13.38 3.16 -17.63
CA GLY A 416 -12.02 3.55 -17.94
C GLY A 416 -11.23 3.73 -16.65
N PHE A 417 -9.90 3.78 -16.78
CA PHE A 417 -9.00 3.84 -15.65
C PHE A 417 -8.11 5.08 -15.71
N VAL A 418 -7.82 5.63 -14.54
CA VAL A 418 -6.78 6.64 -14.34
C VAL A 418 -5.76 6.08 -13.37
N LYS A 419 -4.52 6.00 -13.81
CA LYS A 419 -3.38 5.54 -13.01
C LYS A 419 -2.39 6.69 -12.87
N GLY A 420 -1.82 6.90 -11.68
CA GLY A 420 -0.80 7.93 -11.52
C GLY A 420 -0.49 8.23 -10.05
N PRO A 421 0.17 9.35 -9.73
CA PRO A 421 0.63 9.62 -8.38
C PRO A 421 -0.52 9.82 -7.39
N GLN A 422 -0.32 9.49 -6.10
CA GLN A 422 -1.26 9.77 -5.00
C GLN A 422 -1.75 11.22 -4.96
N LEU A 423 -0.96 12.15 -5.50
CA LEU A 423 -1.31 13.55 -5.67
C LEU A 423 -2.59 13.75 -6.50
N LEU A 424 -2.96 12.79 -7.37
CA LEU A 424 -4.24 12.77 -8.07
C LEU A 424 -5.42 12.91 -7.10
N LEU A 425 -5.36 12.26 -5.93
CA LEU A 425 -6.40 12.33 -4.92
C LEU A 425 -6.56 13.73 -4.33
N SER A 426 -5.52 14.57 -4.28
CA SER A 426 -5.60 15.93 -3.74
C SER A 426 -5.59 17.03 -4.81
N THR A 427 -5.55 16.65 -6.09
CA THR A 427 -5.48 17.56 -7.24
C THR A 427 -6.77 17.52 -8.04
N LEU A 428 -7.18 18.64 -8.61
CA LEU A 428 -8.39 18.69 -9.44
C LEU A 428 -8.21 17.86 -10.72
N PRO A 429 -9.25 17.15 -11.21
CA PRO A 429 -9.17 16.33 -12.43
C PRO A 429 -8.62 17.05 -13.67
N VAL A 430 -8.87 18.36 -13.78
CA VAL A 430 -8.38 19.20 -14.88
C VAL A 430 -6.85 19.35 -14.93
N GLU A 431 -6.15 19.07 -13.82
CA GLU A 431 -4.69 19.17 -13.72
C GLU A 431 -4.00 17.80 -13.77
N TRP A 432 -4.76 16.70 -13.76
CA TRP A 432 -4.20 15.34 -13.72
C TRP A 432 -3.27 15.04 -14.90
N ALA A 433 -3.62 15.48 -16.11
CA ALA A 433 -2.77 15.30 -17.29
C ALA A 433 -1.42 16.04 -17.24
N LYS A 434 -1.21 16.94 -16.27
CA LYS A 434 0.06 17.67 -16.07
C LYS A 434 0.97 17.01 -15.05
N LEU A 435 0.48 16.00 -14.32
CA LEU A 435 1.26 15.30 -13.31
C LEU A 435 2.07 14.19 -13.98
N ASP A 436 3.39 14.21 -13.76
CA ASP A 436 4.30 13.18 -14.26
C ASP A 436 3.85 11.78 -13.78
N GLY A 437 3.89 10.80 -14.70
CA GLY A 437 3.47 9.41 -14.43
C GLY A 437 1.95 9.17 -14.46
N THR A 438 1.14 10.14 -14.88
CA THR A 438 -0.32 9.95 -15.02
C THR A 438 -0.68 9.34 -16.38
N GLU A 439 -1.34 8.19 -16.34
CA GLU A 439 -1.94 7.50 -17.48
C GLU A 439 -3.46 7.66 -17.44
N LEU A 440 -4.04 8.16 -18.53
CA LEU A 440 -5.48 8.37 -18.70
C LEU A 440 -5.99 7.46 -19.80
N ASP A 441 -7.09 6.75 -19.54
CA ASP A 441 -7.79 5.98 -20.57
C ASP A 441 -8.22 6.88 -21.74
N THR A 442 -7.91 6.46 -22.96
CA THR A 442 -8.23 7.21 -24.18
C THR A 442 -9.74 7.41 -24.32
N ALA A 443 -10.56 6.40 -24.01
CA ALA A 443 -12.01 6.49 -24.09
C ALA A 443 -12.59 7.53 -23.11
N LEU A 444 -11.98 7.64 -21.93
CA LEU A 444 -12.34 8.65 -20.94
C LEU A 444 -12.01 10.06 -21.43
N THR A 445 -10.83 10.26 -22.02
CA THR A 445 -10.41 11.59 -22.52
C THR A 445 -11.27 12.13 -23.67
N LEU A 446 -12.00 11.26 -24.36
CA LEU A 446 -12.96 11.63 -25.40
C LEU A 446 -14.34 12.00 -24.85
N HIS A 447 -14.62 11.76 -23.56
CA HIS A 447 -15.92 12.03 -22.97
C HIS A 447 -16.19 13.55 -22.86
N PRO A 448 -17.38 14.06 -23.28
CA PRO A 448 -17.65 15.51 -23.34
C PRO A 448 -17.54 16.25 -22.01
N GLU A 449 -17.84 15.59 -20.90
CA GLU A 449 -17.73 16.18 -19.55
C GLU A 449 -16.35 15.96 -18.90
N TRP A 450 -15.44 15.25 -19.56
CA TRP A 450 -14.08 15.04 -19.05
C TRP A 450 -13.15 16.20 -19.43
N PRO A 451 -12.35 16.74 -18.50
CA PRO A 451 -12.38 16.52 -17.05
C PRO A 451 -13.38 17.44 -16.32
N PRO A 452 -14.02 16.99 -15.22
CA PRO A 452 -14.79 17.86 -14.34
C PRO A 452 -13.98 19.06 -13.82
N ARG A 453 -14.59 20.24 -13.76
CA ARG A 453 -13.92 21.51 -13.42
C ARG A 453 -14.53 22.21 -12.20
N ASN A 454 -13.76 23.08 -11.56
CA ASN A 454 -14.20 23.93 -10.44
C ASN A 454 -14.89 23.11 -9.34
N LYS A 455 -16.00 23.61 -8.79
CA LYS A 455 -16.76 22.96 -7.72
C LYS A 455 -17.24 21.55 -8.09
N LYS A 456 -17.55 21.30 -9.37
CA LYS A 456 -17.92 19.96 -9.86
C LYS A 456 -16.73 18.99 -9.78
N GLY A 457 -15.52 19.46 -10.06
CA GLY A 457 -14.29 18.66 -9.93
C GLY A 457 -13.96 18.34 -8.47
N GLU A 458 -14.03 19.33 -7.59
CA GLU A 458 -13.86 19.14 -6.13
C GLU A 458 -14.87 18.15 -5.55
N GLY A 459 -16.14 18.30 -5.94
CA GLY A 459 -17.22 17.45 -5.49
C GLY A 459 -17.13 16.03 -6.01
N TRP A 460 -16.84 15.89 -7.31
CA TRP A 460 -16.68 14.58 -7.95
C TRP A 460 -15.54 13.78 -7.32
N ILE A 461 -14.37 14.38 -7.10
CA ILE A 461 -13.25 13.65 -6.48
C ILE A 461 -13.55 13.28 -5.02
N ALA A 462 -14.28 14.11 -4.27
CA ALA A 462 -14.73 13.79 -2.93
C ALA A 462 -15.70 12.59 -2.93
N ALA A 463 -16.64 12.57 -3.87
CA ALA A 463 -17.55 11.45 -4.06
C ALA A 463 -16.83 10.16 -4.44
N VAL A 464 -15.87 10.21 -5.37
CA VAL A 464 -15.06 9.05 -5.81
C VAL A 464 -14.27 8.44 -4.64
N LYS A 465 -13.70 9.27 -3.76
CA LYS A 465 -12.98 8.79 -2.56
C LYS A 465 -13.88 8.11 -1.54
N ALA A 466 -15.10 8.63 -1.37
CA ALA A 466 -16.06 8.09 -0.40
C ALA A 466 -16.79 6.85 -0.92
N ASN A 467 -16.88 6.70 -2.25
CA ASN A 467 -17.62 5.62 -2.88
C ASN A 467 -16.91 4.27 -2.68
N ARG A 468 -17.57 3.35 -1.98
CA ARG A 468 -17.05 2.00 -1.69
C ARG A 468 -15.65 2.05 -1.06
N ALA A 469 -15.42 3.01 -0.16
CA ALA A 469 -14.11 3.26 0.45
C ALA A 469 -13.53 2.03 1.18
N GLN A 470 -14.39 1.16 1.72
CA GLN A 470 -14.02 -0.10 2.35
C GLN A 470 -13.46 -1.15 1.38
N GLU A 471 -13.61 -0.96 0.07
CA GLU A 471 -13.09 -1.83 -0.97
C GLU A 471 -11.79 -1.31 -1.59
N ILE A 472 -11.26 -0.18 -1.11
CA ILE A 472 -10.00 0.36 -1.59
C ILE A 472 -8.88 -0.56 -1.13
N GLU A 473 -8.13 -1.08 -2.10
CA GLU A 473 -6.92 -1.85 -1.82
C GLU A 473 -5.80 -0.90 -1.38
N ILE A 474 -5.40 -0.99 -0.11
CA ILE A 474 -4.28 -0.22 0.43
C ILE A 474 -3.07 -1.12 0.49
N SER A 475 -1.99 -0.69 -0.13
CA SER A 475 -0.76 -1.47 -0.20
C SER A 475 0.50 -0.61 -0.04
N GLU A 476 1.60 -1.28 0.26
CA GLU A 476 2.92 -0.68 0.44
C GLU A 476 3.79 -1.05 -0.76
N GLY A 477 4.27 -0.05 -1.49
CA GLY A 477 5.24 -0.22 -2.57
C GLY A 477 6.66 -0.08 -2.04
N TRP A 478 7.63 -0.81 -2.60
CA TRP A 478 9.01 -0.77 -2.10
C TRP A 478 10.01 -0.34 -3.18
N ASP A 479 10.71 0.78 -2.95
CA ASP A 479 11.75 1.30 -3.88
C ASP A 479 13.06 0.48 -3.86
N THR A 480 13.03 -0.73 -3.30
CA THR A 480 14.17 -1.63 -3.15
C THR A 480 13.73 -3.09 -3.25
N MET A 481 14.60 -3.94 -3.79
CA MET A 481 14.43 -5.38 -3.82
C MET A 481 15.14 -6.05 -2.63
N GLY A 482 14.64 -7.21 -2.21
CA GLY A 482 15.08 -7.98 -1.05
C GLY A 482 14.01 -8.06 0.02
N TYR A 483 14.39 -8.47 1.24
CA TYR A 483 13.47 -8.42 2.38
C TYR A 483 13.08 -6.98 2.71
N VAL A 484 11.77 -6.78 2.86
CA VAL A 484 11.14 -5.53 3.27
C VAL A 484 10.06 -5.82 4.34
N PRO A 485 9.83 -4.92 5.29
CA PRO A 485 8.88 -5.16 6.37
C PRO A 485 7.44 -5.32 5.88
N SER A 486 6.60 -5.96 6.68
CA SER A 486 5.16 -6.04 6.44
C SER A 486 4.37 -5.67 7.70
N THR A 487 3.04 -5.64 7.59
CA THR A 487 2.14 -5.41 8.72
C THR A 487 2.03 -6.60 9.66
N SER A 488 2.29 -7.83 9.19
CA SER A 488 2.24 -9.03 10.05
C SER A 488 3.46 -9.17 10.97
N GLY A 489 4.54 -8.45 10.67
CA GLY A 489 5.83 -8.61 11.33
C GLY A 489 6.69 -9.74 10.76
N HIS A 490 6.21 -10.44 9.73
CA HIS A 490 7.03 -11.28 8.86
C HIS A 490 7.32 -10.51 7.57
N PRO A 491 8.59 -10.24 7.22
CA PRO A 491 8.87 -9.47 6.02
C PRO A 491 8.46 -10.22 4.77
N VAL A 492 8.24 -9.48 3.69
CA VAL A 492 8.12 -10.04 2.34
C VAL A 492 9.43 -9.86 1.58
N PHE A 493 9.69 -10.72 0.61
CA PHE A 493 10.81 -10.57 -0.31
C PHE A 493 10.29 -10.04 -1.65
N VAL A 494 10.74 -8.85 -2.03
CA VAL A 494 10.36 -8.18 -3.29
C VAL A 494 11.51 -8.31 -4.29
N VAL A 495 11.24 -8.77 -5.51
CA VAL A 495 12.26 -8.83 -6.57
C VAL A 495 11.64 -8.83 -7.96
N GLY A 496 12.05 -7.88 -8.80
CA GLY A 496 11.42 -7.68 -10.11
C GLY A 496 9.93 -7.43 -9.96
N GLU A 497 9.12 -8.31 -10.56
CA GLU A 497 7.65 -8.29 -10.44
C GLU A 497 7.11 -9.26 -9.36
N SER A 498 7.99 -10.00 -8.68
CA SER A 498 7.61 -11.03 -7.71
C SER A 498 7.61 -10.49 -6.27
N VAL A 499 6.63 -10.95 -5.49
CA VAL A 499 6.53 -10.73 -4.04
C VAL A 499 6.30 -12.09 -3.38
N LEU A 500 7.16 -12.45 -2.43
CA LEU A 500 7.07 -13.70 -1.69
C LEU A 500 6.91 -13.37 -0.20
N GLY A 501 5.84 -13.82 0.43
CA GLY A 501 5.51 -13.52 1.82
C GLY A 501 5.29 -14.78 2.65
N ALA A 502 5.22 -14.64 3.97
CA ALA A 502 4.83 -15.77 4.82
C ALA A 502 3.37 -16.19 4.56
N THR A 503 2.52 -15.23 4.16
CA THR A 503 1.10 -15.44 3.85
C THR A 503 0.70 -14.76 2.53
N PRO A 504 -0.38 -15.23 1.87
CA PRO A 504 -0.93 -14.55 0.68
C PRO A 504 -1.38 -13.12 0.92
N GLU A 505 -1.77 -12.78 2.16
CA GLU A 505 -2.19 -11.43 2.51
C GLU A 505 -0.99 -10.47 2.57
N ASP A 506 0.14 -10.93 3.12
CA ASP A 506 1.39 -10.17 3.07
C ASP A 506 1.84 -9.94 1.63
N GLU A 507 1.68 -10.94 0.75
CA GLU A 507 2.02 -10.81 -0.68
C GLU A 507 1.14 -9.80 -1.41
N LYS A 508 -0.17 -9.77 -1.15
CA LYS A 508 -1.10 -8.83 -1.78
C LYS A 508 -0.93 -7.40 -1.30
N SER A 509 -0.66 -7.23 0.00
CA SER A 509 -0.52 -5.90 0.63
C SER A 509 0.81 -5.21 0.31
N ASN A 510 1.71 -5.85 -0.44
CA ASN A 510 3.03 -5.31 -0.80
C ASN A 510 3.26 -5.39 -2.31
N HIS A 511 3.88 -4.37 -2.90
CA HIS A 511 4.20 -4.34 -4.32
C HIS A 511 5.65 -3.95 -4.63
N PRO A 512 6.19 -4.43 -5.75
CA PRO A 512 7.48 -3.95 -6.25
C PRO A 512 7.41 -2.50 -6.69
N GLY A 513 8.35 -1.68 -6.19
CA GLY A 513 8.46 -0.26 -6.54
C GLY A 513 9.72 0.09 -7.33
N VAL A 514 10.56 -0.89 -7.68
CA VAL A 514 11.70 -0.69 -8.59
C VAL A 514 11.24 -1.00 -10.01
N THR A 515 11.00 0.04 -10.79
CA THR A 515 10.50 -0.03 -12.17
C THR A 515 11.60 0.21 -13.20
N GLU A 516 11.33 -0.10 -14.48
CA GLU A 516 12.25 0.17 -15.61
C GLU A 516 12.59 1.66 -15.76
N GLU A 517 11.68 2.55 -15.33
CA GLU A 517 11.94 3.98 -15.29
C GLU A 517 12.99 4.35 -14.23
N SER A 518 12.92 3.69 -13.06
CA SER A 518 13.83 3.95 -11.94
C SER A 518 15.19 3.26 -12.09
N LEU A 519 15.20 2.06 -12.65
CA LEU A 519 16.38 1.23 -12.84
C LEU A 519 16.21 0.37 -14.09
N ALA A 520 17.02 0.63 -15.10
CA ALA A 520 17.01 -0.11 -16.36
C ALA A 520 17.28 -1.61 -16.11
N LYS A 521 16.57 -2.47 -16.85
CA LYS A 521 16.58 -3.93 -16.73
C LYS A 521 16.08 -4.44 -15.37
N SER A 522 15.37 -3.62 -14.59
CA SER A 522 14.73 -4.08 -13.35
C SER A 522 13.72 -5.20 -13.59
N SER A 523 13.05 -5.22 -14.74
CA SER A 523 12.13 -6.29 -15.14
C SER A 523 12.82 -7.62 -15.40
N PHE A 524 14.16 -7.65 -15.60
CA PHE A 524 14.90 -8.90 -15.77
C PHE A 524 15.16 -9.60 -14.44
N TYR A 525 15.14 -8.84 -13.34
CA TYR A 525 15.19 -9.42 -12.00
C TYR A 525 13.91 -10.20 -11.73
N GLY A 526 14.02 -11.33 -11.04
CA GLY A 526 12.87 -12.11 -10.62
C GLY A 526 13.28 -13.46 -10.05
N VAL A 527 12.30 -14.21 -9.57
CA VAL A 527 12.44 -15.61 -9.18
C VAL A 527 11.27 -16.41 -9.74
N ASN A 528 11.40 -17.73 -9.81
CA ASN A 528 10.30 -18.60 -10.27
C ASN A 528 9.69 -19.33 -9.07
N ASP A 529 8.69 -18.73 -8.43
CA ASP A 529 8.06 -19.31 -7.24
C ASP A 529 6.88 -20.22 -7.58
N THR A 530 7.01 -21.50 -7.25
CA THR A 530 5.96 -22.51 -7.45
C THR A 530 5.19 -22.83 -6.16
N TYR A 531 5.57 -22.23 -5.02
CA TYR A 531 4.98 -22.52 -3.71
C TYR A 531 3.49 -22.19 -3.67
N GLY A 532 3.08 -20.98 -4.06
CA GLY A 532 1.66 -20.58 -4.03
C GLY A 532 0.77 -21.49 -4.91
N ALA A 533 1.24 -21.84 -6.11
CA ALA A 533 0.49 -22.71 -7.00
C ALA A 533 0.35 -24.16 -6.50
N LEU A 534 1.42 -24.73 -5.91
CA LEU A 534 1.45 -26.13 -5.48
C LEU A 534 0.92 -26.32 -4.05
N VAL A 535 1.38 -25.51 -3.10
CA VAL A 535 1.06 -25.66 -1.68
C VAL A 535 -0.26 -24.97 -1.34
N GLU A 536 -0.46 -23.72 -1.74
CA GLU A 536 -1.66 -22.98 -1.36
C GLU A 536 -2.85 -23.35 -2.27
N GLY A 537 -2.62 -23.40 -3.58
CA GLY A 537 -3.65 -23.71 -4.58
C GLY A 537 -4.03 -25.19 -4.64
N LYS A 538 -3.04 -26.09 -4.67
CA LYS A 538 -3.27 -27.55 -4.80
C LYS A 538 -3.13 -28.33 -3.50
N LYS A 539 -2.68 -27.72 -2.40
CA LYS A 539 -2.43 -28.38 -1.11
C LYS A 539 -1.45 -29.55 -1.20
N ASP A 540 -0.47 -29.44 -2.10
CA ASP A 540 0.51 -30.49 -2.40
C ASP A 540 1.93 -30.06 -2.03
N LEU A 541 2.21 -30.05 -0.72
CA LEU A 541 3.55 -29.80 -0.19
C LEU A 541 4.56 -30.87 -0.62
N GLY A 542 4.11 -32.11 -0.85
CA GLY A 542 4.96 -33.21 -1.29
C GLY A 542 5.53 -32.98 -2.69
N ALA A 543 4.72 -32.51 -3.63
CA ALA A 543 5.18 -32.14 -4.97
C ALA A 543 6.18 -30.98 -4.93
N PHE A 544 5.93 -29.95 -4.11
CA PHE A 544 6.87 -28.84 -3.95
C PHE A 544 8.22 -29.33 -3.39
N LYS A 545 8.23 -30.13 -2.31
CA LYS A 545 9.45 -30.72 -1.75
C LYS A 545 10.21 -31.56 -2.79
N LYS A 546 9.49 -32.38 -3.57
CA LYS A 546 10.10 -33.20 -4.63
C LYS A 546 10.75 -32.33 -5.72
N GLN A 547 10.12 -31.21 -6.10
CA GLN A 547 10.69 -30.26 -7.04
C GLN A 547 11.96 -29.61 -6.47
N VAL A 548 11.93 -29.13 -5.23
CA VAL A 548 13.10 -28.55 -4.55
C VAL A 548 14.26 -29.54 -4.50
N ALA A 549 14.00 -30.80 -4.13
CA ALA A 549 15.01 -31.85 -4.10
C ALA A 549 15.63 -32.12 -5.49
N ALA A 550 14.82 -32.05 -6.57
CA ALA A 550 15.31 -32.21 -7.94
C ALA A 550 16.15 -31.00 -8.39
N ASP A 551 15.70 -29.78 -8.09
CA ASP A 551 16.41 -28.54 -8.42
C ASP A 551 17.74 -28.46 -7.67
N LEU A 552 17.77 -28.85 -6.39
CA LEU A 552 19.01 -28.97 -5.61
C LEU A 552 20.00 -29.92 -6.27
N ARG A 553 19.60 -31.15 -6.60
CA ARG A 553 20.49 -32.12 -7.25
C ARG A 553 21.04 -31.58 -8.58
N LEU A 554 20.18 -30.98 -9.39
CA LEU A 554 20.56 -30.46 -10.70
C LEU A 554 21.52 -29.27 -10.59
N VAL A 555 21.16 -28.26 -9.80
CA VAL A 555 21.90 -26.99 -9.73
C VAL A 555 23.17 -27.16 -8.90
N VAL A 556 23.08 -27.74 -7.70
CA VAL A 556 24.25 -27.86 -6.81
C VAL A 556 25.30 -28.79 -7.41
N ASP A 557 24.93 -29.90 -8.06
CA ASP A 557 25.90 -30.78 -8.73
C ASP A 557 26.62 -30.04 -9.87
N ALA A 558 25.89 -29.26 -10.69
CA ALA A 558 26.49 -28.51 -11.79
C ALA A 558 27.54 -27.49 -11.31
N PHE A 559 27.31 -26.84 -10.17
CA PHE A 559 28.29 -25.89 -9.60
C PHE A 559 29.41 -26.56 -8.81
N THR A 560 29.15 -27.66 -8.09
CA THR A 560 30.15 -28.27 -7.17
C THR A 560 30.97 -29.39 -7.80
N ASN A 561 30.41 -30.12 -8.76
CA ASN A 561 31.06 -31.25 -9.42
C ASN A 561 31.25 -31.02 -10.93
N GLY A 562 30.61 -30.00 -11.50
CA GLY A 562 30.67 -29.71 -12.92
C GLY A 562 32.07 -29.36 -13.45
N LYS A 563 33.06 -29.06 -12.58
CA LYS A 563 34.43 -28.64 -12.97
C LYS A 563 34.39 -27.49 -13.99
N MET A 564 33.70 -26.40 -13.68
CA MET A 564 33.54 -25.25 -14.59
C MET A 564 34.85 -24.51 -14.88
N CYS A 565 35.79 -24.60 -13.95
CA CYS A 565 37.09 -23.94 -14.00
C CYS A 565 38.16 -24.94 -13.53
N LYS A 566 39.41 -24.74 -13.95
CA LYS A 566 40.55 -25.53 -13.46
C LYS A 566 40.64 -25.54 -11.94
N ASN A 567 40.35 -24.40 -11.31
CA ASN A 567 40.18 -24.37 -9.86
C ASN A 567 38.74 -24.77 -9.51
N PRO A 568 38.53 -25.96 -8.90
CA PRO A 568 37.20 -26.49 -8.65
C PRO A 568 36.39 -25.66 -7.65
N VAL A 569 37.03 -24.86 -6.78
CA VAL A 569 36.34 -24.05 -5.76
C VAL A 569 35.55 -22.86 -6.36
N VAL A 570 35.85 -22.48 -7.60
CA VAL A 570 35.19 -21.34 -8.26
C VAL A 570 33.69 -21.56 -8.41
N GLY A 571 33.26 -22.75 -8.81
CA GLY A 571 31.83 -23.08 -8.94
C GLY A 571 31.07 -22.92 -7.61
N PRO A 572 31.52 -23.55 -6.52
CA PRO A 572 30.94 -23.34 -5.19
C PRO A 572 30.92 -21.88 -4.72
N ILE A 573 31.97 -21.09 -5.00
CA ILE A 573 31.97 -19.65 -4.70
C ILE A 573 30.83 -18.93 -5.44
N LEU A 574 30.64 -19.21 -6.73
CA LEU A 574 29.57 -18.60 -7.53
C LEU A 574 28.18 -19.04 -7.05
N LEU A 575 28.01 -20.30 -6.66
CA LEU A 575 26.76 -20.82 -6.09
C LEU A 575 26.40 -20.10 -4.79
N ALA A 576 27.34 -20.07 -3.83
CA ALA A 576 27.14 -19.42 -2.54
C ALA A 576 26.92 -17.91 -2.71
N ALA A 577 27.72 -17.23 -3.55
CA ALA A 577 27.54 -15.81 -3.80
C ALA A 577 26.20 -15.49 -4.49
N GLY A 578 25.79 -16.28 -5.48
CA GLY A 578 24.52 -16.10 -6.19
C GLY A 578 23.31 -16.19 -5.27
N LEU A 579 23.33 -17.11 -4.31
CA LEU A 579 22.21 -17.39 -3.40
C LEU A 579 22.27 -16.65 -2.07
N ARG A 580 23.43 -16.10 -1.67
CA ARG A 580 23.60 -15.37 -0.39
C ARG A 580 22.55 -14.30 -0.11
N PRO A 581 22.03 -13.51 -1.09
CA PRO A 581 21.03 -12.48 -0.81
C PRO A 581 19.67 -13.03 -0.33
N THR A 582 19.43 -14.34 -0.42
CA THR A 582 18.20 -14.99 0.11
C THR A 582 18.17 -15.09 1.63
N ALA A 583 19.32 -14.98 2.29
CA ALA A 583 19.42 -15.08 3.74
C ALA A 583 18.90 -13.82 4.45
N PRO A 584 18.41 -13.94 5.71
CA PRO A 584 17.76 -12.85 6.43
C PRO A 584 18.70 -11.69 6.79
N THR A 585 20.02 -11.89 6.67
CA THR A 585 21.03 -10.89 7.02
C THR A 585 21.59 -10.21 5.78
N ALA A 586 21.84 -8.90 5.87
CA ALA A 586 22.58 -8.18 4.83
C ALA A 586 23.94 -8.82 4.58
N THR A 587 24.44 -8.71 3.34
CA THR A 587 25.73 -9.30 2.94
C THR A 587 26.87 -8.29 2.97
N SER A 588 28.09 -8.75 3.21
CA SER A 588 29.33 -7.97 3.03
C SER A 588 30.17 -8.44 1.83
N ILE A 589 29.73 -9.48 1.12
CA ILE A 589 30.50 -10.11 0.04
C ILE A 589 30.66 -9.15 -1.14
N GLN A 590 31.91 -9.00 -1.60
CA GLN A 590 32.27 -8.30 -2.82
C GLN A 590 33.11 -9.26 -3.68
N LEU A 591 32.61 -9.66 -4.85
CA LEU A 591 33.30 -10.61 -5.72
C LEU A 591 34.01 -9.86 -6.85
N PHE A 592 35.28 -10.15 -7.09
CA PHE A 592 36.10 -9.46 -8.09
C PHE A 592 36.64 -10.48 -9.10
N LEU A 593 36.03 -10.54 -10.28
CA LEU A 593 36.44 -11.40 -11.39
C LEU A 593 37.46 -10.66 -12.25
N SER A 594 38.72 -11.09 -12.20
CA SER A 594 39.84 -10.42 -12.89
C SER A 594 40.46 -11.29 -13.98
N GLY A 595 40.97 -10.69 -15.04
CA GLY A 595 41.65 -11.41 -16.12
C GLY A 595 41.58 -10.71 -17.48
N GLY A 596 42.45 -11.12 -18.41
CA GLY A 596 42.49 -10.53 -19.75
C GLY A 596 41.18 -10.69 -20.55
N PRO A 597 41.04 -9.99 -21.69
CA PRO A 597 39.89 -10.14 -22.58
C PRO A 597 39.62 -11.61 -22.95
N GLY A 598 38.35 -12.00 -22.98
CA GLY A 598 37.94 -13.37 -23.35
C GLY A 598 38.22 -14.46 -22.30
N SER A 599 38.56 -14.11 -21.06
CA SER A 599 38.79 -15.09 -19.99
C SER A 599 37.52 -15.66 -19.33
N GLY A 600 36.33 -15.22 -19.73
CA GLY A 600 35.05 -15.73 -19.20
C GLY A 600 34.45 -14.96 -18.01
N LYS A 601 34.96 -13.76 -17.69
CA LYS A 601 34.51 -12.96 -16.52
C LYS A 601 33.00 -12.64 -16.53
N SER A 602 32.53 -11.97 -17.57
CA SER A 602 31.11 -11.58 -17.73
C SER A 602 30.20 -12.81 -17.87
N TRP A 603 30.74 -13.91 -18.39
CA TRP A 603 30.03 -15.18 -18.47
C TRP A 603 29.79 -15.80 -17.10
N PHE A 604 30.80 -15.87 -16.23
CA PHE A 604 30.63 -16.33 -14.84
C PHE A 604 29.75 -15.37 -14.03
N ALA A 605 29.82 -14.06 -14.28
CA ALA A 605 28.90 -13.10 -13.67
C ALA A 605 27.44 -13.39 -14.06
N SER A 606 27.18 -13.79 -15.31
CA SER A 606 25.84 -14.15 -15.76
C SER A 606 25.27 -15.40 -15.07
N PHE A 607 26.11 -16.35 -14.65
CA PHE A 607 25.66 -17.52 -13.90
C PHE A 607 25.08 -17.14 -12.54
N MET A 608 25.71 -16.22 -11.80
CA MET A 608 25.14 -15.71 -10.55
C MET A 608 23.84 -14.94 -10.78
N MET A 609 23.76 -14.16 -11.86
CA MET A 609 22.54 -13.46 -12.23
C MET A 609 21.41 -14.44 -12.62
N GLY A 610 21.72 -15.65 -13.11
CA GLY A 610 20.74 -16.68 -13.43
C GLY A 610 19.89 -17.15 -12.24
N PHE A 611 20.36 -16.95 -10.99
CA PHE A 611 19.55 -17.16 -9.79
C PHE A 611 18.45 -16.11 -9.60
N TRP A 612 18.59 -14.95 -10.24
CA TRP A 612 17.76 -13.75 -10.10
C TRP A 612 17.13 -13.34 -11.43
N GLN A 613 16.72 -14.31 -12.26
CA GLN A 613 16.09 -14.05 -13.56
C GLN A 613 14.58 -14.32 -13.53
N ASN A 614 13.79 -13.38 -14.05
CA ASN A 614 12.34 -13.56 -14.20
C ASN A 614 11.98 -14.61 -15.27
N ARG A 615 12.84 -14.79 -16.28
CA ARG A 615 12.66 -15.75 -17.36
C ARG A 615 13.99 -16.38 -17.77
N PRO A 616 13.97 -17.59 -18.38
CA PRO A 616 15.17 -18.25 -18.86
C PRO A 616 16.00 -17.34 -19.79
N GLY A 617 17.29 -17.22 -19.52
CA GLY A 617 18.26 -16.48 -20.33
C GLY A 617 18.11 -14.96 -20.32
N ALA A 618 17.32 -14.39 -19.40
CA ALA A 618 17.20 -12.93 -19.27
C ALA A 618 18.58 -12.28 -19.04
N TRP A 619 19.39 -12.90 -18.19
CA TRP A 619 20.78 -12.52 -17.96
C TRP A 619 21.72 -13.38 -18.79
N ASN A 620 22.66 -12.74 -19.47
CA ASN A 620 23.75 -13.37 -20.21
C ASN A 620 24.96 -12.43 -20.22
N GLU A 621 26.08 -12.88 -20.77
CA GLU A 621 27.36 -12.16 -20.78
C GLU A 621 27.32 -10.78 -21.47
N THR A 622 26.29 -10.50 -22.29
CA THR A 622 26.11 -9.21 -22.95
C THR A 622 24.97 -8.37 -22.35
N HIS A 623 24.17 -8.95 -21.46
CA HIS A 623 22.97 -8.31 -20.90
C HIS A 623 23.06 -8.08 -19.39
N LEU A 624 24.25 -7.99 -18.82
CA LEU A 624 24.45 -7.73 -17.38
C LEU A 624 23.84 -6.39 -16.92
N PRO A 625 23.48 -6.28 -15.62
CA PRO A 625 22.68 -5.16 -15.11
C PRO A 625 23.39 -3.80 -15.13
N GLY A 626 24.70 -3.72 -14.92
CA GLY A 626 25.44 -2.47 -14.85
C GLY A 626 26.78 -2.48 -15.59
N SER A 627 27.27 -1.28 -15.90
CA SER A 627 28.57 -1.05 -16.56
C SER A 627 29.52 -0.27 -15.64
N ALA A 628 30.83 -0.55 -15.74
CA ALA A 628 31.87 0.23 -15.07
C ALA A 628 31.90 1.71 -15.54
N ASN A 629 31.34 2.02 -16.71
CA ASN A 629 31.23 3.39 -17.24
C ASN A 629 30.06 4.18 -16.64
N ASP A 630 29.17 3.53 -15.89
CA ASP A 630 28.07 4.23 -15.22
C ASP A 630 28.59 5.24 -14.19
N THR A 631 27.84 6.31 -13.98
CA THR A 631 28.23 7.30 -12.99
C THR A 631 28.23 6.68 -11.58
N VAL A 632 29.13 7.14 -10.71
CA VAL A 632 29.20 6.67 -9.31
C VAL A 632 27.86 6.80 -8.59
N ALA A 633 27.07 7.83 -8.90
CA ALA A 633 25.74 8.01 -8.32
C ALA A 633 24.74 6.95 -8.80
N ALA A 634 24.78 6.57 -10.09
CA ALA A 634 23.93 5.51 -10.63
C ALA A 634 24.31 4.13 -10.03
N ILE A 635 25.60 3.83 -9.90
CA ILE A 635 26.07 2.60 -9.24
C ILE A 635 25.63 2.55 -7.76
N GLU A 636 25.81 3.64 -7.01
CA GLU A 636 25.34 3.74 -5.63
C GLU A 636 23.80 3.56 -5.54
N TYR A 637 23.06 4.14 -6.48
CA TYR A 637 21.60 4.05 -6.55
C TYR A 637 21.12 2.62 -6.80
N ALA A 638 21.72 1.92 -7.77
CA ALA A 638 21.37 0.54 -8.14
C ALA A 638 21.73 -0.47 -7.04
N ARG A 639 22.91 -0.33 -6.42
CA ARG A 639 23.37 -1.20 -5.32
C ARG A 639 22.51 -1.10 -4.06
N ALA A 640 21.79 -0.01 -3.87
CA ALA A 640 20.87 0.16 -2.74
C ALA A 640 19.48 -0.47 -3.00
N ARG A 641 19.22 -0.93 -4.22
CA ARG A 641 17.88 -1.36 -4.68
C ARG A 641 17.81 -2.78 -5.22
N THR A 642 18.93 -3.46 -5.34
CA THR A 642 19.01 -4.80 -5.92
C THR A 642 19.62 -5.80 -4.94
N PRO A 643 19.26 -7.10 -5.02
CA PRO A 643 19.87 -8.13 -4.19
C PRO A 643 21.30 -8.47 -4.64
N LEU A 644 21.54 -8.42 -5.95
CA LEU A 644 22.82 -8.69 -6.59
C LEU A 644 23.02 -7.71 -7.76
N TRP A 645 24.20 -7.11 -7.85
CA TRP A 645 24.54 -6.13 -8.88
C TRP A 645 25.89 -6.44 -9.50
N VAL A 646 25.95 -6.45 -10.83
CA VAL A 646 27.20 -6.65 -11.58
C VAL A 646 27.64 -5.31 -12.18
N ILE A 647 28.89 -4.94 -11.92
CA ILE A 647 29.57 -3.81 -12.55
C ILE A 647 30.51 -4.43 -13.58
N ASP A 648 30.06 -4.43 -14.84
CA ASP A 648 30.76 -5.13 -15.92
C ASP A 648 31.78 -4.24 -16.65
N ASP A 649 32.85 -4.87 -17.13
CA ASP A 649 33.88 -4.34 -18.01
C ASP A 649 34.70 -3.18 -17.42
N LEU A 650 35.28 -3.40 -16.24
CA LEU A 650 36.27 -2.48 -15.68
C LEU A 650 37.60 -2.57 -16.46
N ALA A 651 37.72 -1.71 -17.47
CA ALA A 651 38.93 -1.51 -18.24
C ALA A 651 39.78 -0.33 -17.71
N PRO A 652 41.09 -0.30 -17.98
CA PRO A 652 41.93 0.86 -17.69
C PRO A 652 41.43 2.09 -18.47
N GLY A 653 41.26 3.23 -17.80
CA GLY A 653 40.81 4.47 -18.45
C GLY A 653 41.73 4.93 -19.59
N ALA A 654 41.17 5.59 -20.61
CA ALA A 654 41.91 6.07 -21.78
C ALA A 654 43.04 7.07 -21.44
N SER A 655 42.91 7.74 -20.28
CA SER A 655 43.93 8.58 -19.69
C SER A 655 44.30 8.10 -18.28
N ARG A 656 45.55 8.33 -17.88
CA ARG A 656 46.04 7.99 -16.53
C ARG A 656 45.19 8.60 -15.42
N GLN A 657 44.73 9.84 -15.59
CA GLN A 657 43.93 10.53 -14.58
C GLN A 657 42.54 9.90 -14.40
N GLU A 658 41.93 9.48 -15.50
CA GLU A 658 40.63 8.80 -15.50
C GLU A 658 40.74 7.40 -14.91
N ALA A 659 41.79 6.67 -15.26
CA ALA A 659 42.11 5.38 -14.66
C ALA A 659 42.28 5.50 -13.13
N GLU A 660 43.12 6.43 -12.63
CA GLU A 660 43.32 6.64 -11.19
C GLU A 660 42.03 7.02 -10.46
N ARG A 661 41.14 7.81 -11.10
CA ARG A 661 39.85 8.22 -10.53
C ARG A 661 38.87 7.05 -10.44
N MET A 662 38.73 6.27 -11.52
CA MET A 662 37.84 5.12 -11.58
C MET A 662 38.30 4.03 -10.60
N GLU A 663 39.61 3.80 -10.55
CA GLU A 663 40.24 2.89 -9.60
C GLU A 663 39.94 3.29 -8.15
N SER A 664 40.09 4.58 -7.82
CA SER A 664 39.78 5.11 -6.48
C SER A 664 38.28 5.03 -6.14
N ALA A 665 37.39 5.22 -7.12
CA ALA A 665 35.95 5.13 -6.91
C ALA A 665 35.52 3.70 -6.55
N ILE A 666 36.13 2.70 -7.20
CA ILE A 666 35.84 1.28 -6.97
C ILE A 666 36.40 0.81 -5.63
N ASP A 667 37.61 1.22 -5.25
CA ASP A 667 38.15 0.96 -3.90
C ASP A 667 37.21 1.49 -2.82
N ASN A 668 36.66 2.69 -3.02
CA ASN A 668 35.69 3.25 -2.10
C ASN A 668 34.35 2.48 -2.13
N SER A 669 33.91 2.03 -3.31
CA SER A 669 32.69 1.20 -3.48
C SER A 669 32.79 -0.14 -2.73
N ILE A 670 33.95 -0.81 -2.79
CA ILE A 670 34.23 -2.07 -2.08
C ILE A 670 34.22 -1.81 -0.56
N ARG A 671 34.87 -0.75 -0.09
CA ARG A 671 34.86 -0.38 1.34
C ARG A 671 33.44 -0.09 1.85
N GLN A 672 32.66 0.65 1.08
CA GLN A 672 31.27 0.98 1.42
C GLN A 672 30.40 -0.27 1.48
N GLY A 673 30.54 -1.18 0.51
CA GLY A 673 29.82 -2.46 0.47
C GLY A 673 30.16 -3.33 1.68
N PHE A 674 31.45 -3.54 1.94
CA PHE A 674 31.92 -4.33 3.07
C PHE A 674 31.48 -3.76 4.43
N ASN A 675 31.58 -2.43 4.61
CA ASN A 675 31.15 -1.75 5.84
C ASN A 675 29.63 -1.49 5.90
N ARG A 676 28.89 -1.79 4.83
CA ARG A 676 27.45 -1.51 4.68
C ARG A 676 27.08 -0.05 4.99
N SER A 677 27.93 0.90 4.59
CA SER A 677 27.76 2.33 4.89
C SER A 677 27.60 3.19 3.65
N GLY A 678 26.48 3.93 3.59
CA GLY A 678 26.17 4.87 2.51
C GLY A 678 26.82 6.25 2.71
N LYS A 679 27.08 6.95 1.60
CA LYS A 679 27.67 8.29 1.63
C LYS A 679 26.61 9.36 1.94
N ARG A 680 26.88 10.24 2.90
CA ARG A 680 26.05 11.42 3.18
C ARG A 680 26.36 12.52 2.17
N ARG A 681 25.32 13.13 1.61
CA ARG A 681 25.43 14.25 0.66
C ARG A 681 24.50 15.38 1.07
N SER A 682 24.83 16.61 0.70
CA SER A 682 23.93 17.76 0.79
C SER A 682 23.39 18.08 -0.60
N SER A 683 22.13 18.50 -0.67
CA SER A 683 21.44 18.97 -1.88
C SER A 683 21.97 20.36 -2.28
N ALA A 684 21.67 20.78 -3.51
CA ALA A 684 22.00 22.14 -3.98
C ALA A 684 21.35 23.24 -3.11
N GLU A 685 20.23 22.93 -2.44
CA GLU A 685 19.53 23.81 -1.50
C GLU A 685 20.07 23.74 -0.06
N GLY A 686 21.16 23.00 0.20
CA GLY A 686 21.76 22.87 1.53
C GLY A 686 21.07 21.87 2.48
N LYS A 687 19.99 21.21 2.05
CA LYS A 687 19.34 20.11 2.80
C LYS A 687 20.13 18.81 2.66
N GLN A 688 20.23 18.01 3.73
CA GLN A 688 20.85 16.68 3.65
C GLN A 688 20.04 15.76 2.73
N GLN A 689 20.70 15.13 1.76
CA GLN A 689 20.11 14.13 0.87
C GLN A 689 20.04 12.76 1.56
N LYS A 690 19.07 11.96 1.11
CA LYS A 690 18.85 10.59 1.56
C LYS A 690 20.13 9.74 1.40
N VAL A 691 20.52 9.06 2.46
CA VAL A 691 21.65 8.13 2.46
C VAL A 691 21.17 6.79 1.91
N SER A 692 21.76 6.34 0.81
CA SER A 692 21.49 5.00 0.26
C SER A 692 22.60 4.07 0.69
N ALA A 693 22.31 3.15 1.62
CA ALA A 693 23.26 2.13 2.03
C ALA A 693 23.32 1.01 0.97
N PRO A 694 24.52 0.49 0.64
CA PRO A 694 24.63 -0.61 -0.30
C PRO A 694 24.03 -1.89 0.30
N ARG A 695 23.13 -2.54 -0.43
CA ARG A 695 22.46 -3.81 -0.05
C ARG A 695 22.88 -4.97 -0.95
N ALA A 696 23.17 -4.67 -2.21
CA ALA A 696 23.51 -5.67 -3.21
C ALA A 696 24.83 -6.37 -2.89
N LEU A 697 24.84 -7.69 -3.02
CA LEU A 697 26.08 -8.40 -3.32
C LEU A 697 26.64 -7.84 -4.62
N THR A 698 27.87 -7.33 -4.60
CA THR A 698 28.43 -6.66 -5.77
C THR A 698 29.47 -7.54 -6.43
N VAL A 699 29.32 -7.76 -7.74
CA VAL A 699 30.27 -8.47 -8.60
C VAL A 699 30.93 -7.45 -9.50
N TYR A 700 32.25 -7.45 -9.54
CA TYR A 700 33.04 -6.62 -10.44
C TYR A 700 33.69 -7.52 -11.48
N THR A 701 33.64 -7.15 -12.76
CA THR A 701 34.49 -7.77 -13.79
C THR A 701 35.54 -6.76 -14.22
N ALA A 702 36.81 -7.17 -14.25
CA ALA A 702 37.92 -6.28 -14.51
C ALA A 702 39.06 -6.94 -15.28
N GLU A 703 39.85 -6.15 -16.00
CA GLU A 703 41.06 -6.66 -16.66
C GLU A 703 42.19 -6.94 -15.66
N ASN A 704 42.42 -6.00 -14.74
CA ASN A 704 43.52 -6.04 -13.78
C ASN A 704 43.04 -6.34 -12.35
N GLN A 705 43.91 -6.98 -11.58
CA GLN A 705 43.70 -7.18 -10.14
C GLN A 705 43.87 -5.88 -9.35
N ARG A 706 43.32 -5.85 -8.14
CA ARG A 706 43.55 -4.75 -7.20
C ARG A 706 44.92 -4.87 -6.53
N GLU A 707 45.72 -3.82 -6.59
CA GLU A 707 47.05 -3.77 -5.95
C GLU A 707 47.00 -3.42 -4.44
N ASN A 708 45.82 -3.11 -3.90
CA ASN A 708 45.66 -2.68 -2.51
C ASN A 708 45.27 -3.85 -1.59
N LEU A 709 46.18 -4.26 -0.71
CA LEU A 709 45.97 -5.34 0.27
C LEU A 709 44.71 -5.12 1.13
N SER A 710 44.47 -3.89 1.57
CA SER A 710 43.30 -3.54 2.39
C SER A 710 41.99 -3.80 1.64
N ILE A 711 41.98 -3.63 0.32
CA ILE A 711 40.80 -3.87 -0.52
C ILE A 711 40.62 -5.36 -0.77
N ARG A 712 41.70 -6.09 -1.07
CA ARG A 712 41.67 -7.55 -1.26
C ARG A 712 41.21 -8.31 -0.02
N GLN A 713 41.52 -7.82 1.18
CA GLN A 713 40.98 -8.38 2.43
C GLN A 713 39.45 -8.25 2.57
N ARG A 714 38.80 -7.42 1.75
CA ARG A 714 37.35 -7.14 1.77
C ARG A 714 36.63 -7.68 0.53
N SER A 715 37.35 -8.31 -0.39
CA SER A 715 36.81 -8.92 -1.60
C SER A 715 37.26 -10.37 -1.73
N ILE A 716 36.54 -11.10 -2.57
CA ILE A 716 36.98 -12.40 -3.06
C ILE A 716 37.41 -12.20 -4.50
N ASP A 717 38.70 -12.26 -4.72
CA ASP A 717 39.30 -12.13 -6.04
C ASP A 717 39.36 -13.50 -6.70
N ILE A 718 38.74 -13.64 -7.88
CA ILE A 718 38.88 -14.80 -8.76
C ILE A 718 39.68 -14.37 -9.98
N ARG A 719 40.84 -14.99 -10.18
CA ARG A 719 41.70 -14.73 -11.34
C ARG A 719 41.40 -15.76 -12.42
N LEU A 720 40.96 -15.28 -13.58
CA LEU A 720 40.66 -16.10 -14.75
C LEU A 720 41.68 -15.81 -15.85
N GLN A 721 42.38 -16.85 -16.31
CA GLN A 721 43.24 -16.80 -17.48
C GLN A 721 42.60 -17.50 -18.67
N ARG A 722 43.11 -17.23 -19.88
CA ARG A 722 42.64 -17.90 -21.08
C ARG A 722 42.89 -19.41 -20.95
N GLY A 723 41.82 -20.20 -21.10
CA GLY A 723 41.86 -21.65 -20.95
C GLY A 723 41.70 -22.17 -19.51
N ASP A 724 41.40 -21.31 -18.53
CA ASP A 724 41.01 -21.77 -17.18
C ASP A 724 39.56 -22.25 -17.13
N VAL A 725 38.71 -21.68 -17.96
CA VAL A 725 37.34 -22.13 -18.18
C VAL A 725 37.35 -23.50 -18.85
N LEU A 726 36.67 -24.47 -18.25
CA LEU A 726 36.50 -25.81 -18.79
C LEU A 726 35.10 -25.90 -19.40
N ASN A 727 35.04 -25.88 -20.73
CA ASN A 727 33.78 -25.68 -21.48
C ASN A 727 32.70 -26.70 -21.10
N ASP A 728 33.00 -27.99 -21.04
CA ASP A 728 32.01 -29.03 -20.69
C ASP A 728 31.27 -28.75 -19.37
N GLY A 729 31.99 -28.26 -18.37
CA GLY A 729 31.45 -27.94 -17.06
C GLY A 729 30.66 -26.64 -17.03
N ALA A 730 31.24 -25.60 -17.62
CA ALA A 730 30.63 -24.29 -17.62
C ALA A 730 29.42 -24.20 -18.58
N GLU A 731 29.40 -24.99 -19.66
CA GLU A 731 28.23 -25.15 -20.54
C GLU A 731 27.05 -25.82 -19.85
N LYS A 732 27.29 -26.76 -18.91
CA LYS A 732 26.21 -27.33 -18.08
C LYS A 732 25.52 -26.25 -17.26
N VAL A 733 26.28 -25.37 -16.62
CA VAL A 733 25.71 -24.24 -15.87
C VAL A 733 25.04 -23.22 -16.80
N ALA A 734 25.64 -22.93 -17.95
CA ALA A 734 25.03 -22.07 -18.97
C ALA A 734 23.72 -22.65 -19.54
N ALA A 735 23.56 -23.98 -19.58
CA ALA A 735 22.31 -24.61 -19.96
C ALA A 735 21.24 -24.39 -18.88
N LEU A 736 21.60 -24.45 -17.59
CA LEU A 736 20.66 -24.18 -16.50
C LEU A 736 20.10 -22.75 -16.51
N THR A 737 20.90 -21.76 -16.91
CA THR A 737 20.41 -20.37 -17.02
C THR A 737 19.40 -20.20 -18.16
N LYS A 738 19.41 -21.10 -19.16
CA LYS A 738 18.52 -21.07 -20.34
C LYS A 738 17.41 -22.11 -20.29
N ASP A 739 17.38 -22.97 -19.27
CA ASP A 739 16.40 -24.04 -19.12
C ASP A 739 14.99 -23.44 -18.94
N GLU A 740 14.03 -23.94 -19.72
CA GLU A 740 12.64 -23.46 -19.71
C GLU A 740 11.97 -23.57 -18.33
N GLN A 741 12.38 -24.55 -17.52
CA GLN A 741 11.88 -24.73 -16.16
C GLN A 741 12.44 -23.72 -15.16
N ASN A 742 13.50 -23.01 -15.53
CA ASN A 742 14.21 -22.02 -14.73
C ASN A 742 14.63 -22.55 -13.33
N PRO A 743 15.34 -23.69 -13.23
CA PRO A 743 15.62 -24.37 -11.98
C PRO A 743 16.47 -23.55 -11.01
N MET A 744 17.35 -22.68 -11.52
CA MET A 744 18.14 -21.77 -10.68
C MET A 744 17.26 -20.76 -9.96
N ALA A 745 16.34 -20.10 -10.67
CA ALA A 745 15.40 -19.15 -10.06
C ALA A 745 14.36 -19.83 -9.15
N ARG A 746 13.98 -21.09 -9.45
CA ARG A 746 13.14 -21.91 -8.56
C ARG A 746 13.85 -22.23 -7.25
N LEU A 747 15.13 -22.60 -7.32
CA LEU A 747 15.95 -22.84 -6.13
C LEU A 747 16.09 -21.57 -5.28
N THR A 748 16.30 -20.40 -5.90
CA THR A 748 16.31 -19.11 -5.20
C THR A 748 14.98 -18.84 -4.48
N ALA A 749 13.84 -19.04 -5.16
CA ALA A 749 12.52 -18.90 -4.54
C ALA A 749 12.35 -19.88 -3.36
N ALA A 750 12.79 -21.13 -3.51
CA ALA A 750 12.73 -22.13 -2.44
C ALA A 750 13.58 -21.74 -1.22
N MET A 751 14.77 -21.15 -1.41
CA MET A 751 15.58 -20.63 -0.30
C MET A 751 14.93 -19.43 0.40
N ILE A 752 14.22 -18.56 -0.33
CA ILE A 752 13.44 -17.47 0.28
C ILE A 752 12.27 -18.06 1.09
N ARG A 753 11.52 -19.00 0.49
CA ARG A 753 10.43 -19.73 1.15
C ARG A 753 10.88 -20.53 2.37
N PHE A 754 12.13 -21.00 2.41
CA PHE A 754 12.71 -21.63 3.59
C PHE A 754 12.65 -20.68 4.80
N TRP A 755 13.10 -19.44 4.64
CA TRP A 755 13.07 -18.46 5.73
C TRP A 755 11.66 -17.99 6.08
N LEU A 756 10.77 -17.88 5.10
CA LEU A 756 9.40 -17.38 5.30
C LEU A 756 8.46 -18.44 5.88
N ASN A 757 8.58 -19.70 5.45
CA ASN A 757 7.54 -20.72 5.65
C ASN A 757 8.03 -22.01 6.34
N VAL A 758 9.33 -22.21 6.51
CA VAL A 758 9.85 -23.43 7.18
C VAL A 758 10.11 -23.16 8.67
N ASP A 759 9.75 -24.17 9.48
CA ASP A 759 10.06 -24.22 10.91
C ASP A 759 11.49 -24.73 11.13
N LEU A 760 12.33 -23.84 11.66
CA LEU A 760 13.74 -24.13 11.95
C LEU A 760 13.92 -25.00 13.20
N HIS A 761 12.89 -25.18 14.02
CA HIS A 761 12.93 -26.17 15.11
C HIS A 761 12.88 -27.60 14.57
N GLU A 762 12.11 -27.83 13.51
CA GLU A 762 11.99 -29.15 12.86
C GLU A 762 13.09 -29.40 11.83
N THR A 763 13.61 -28.34 11.20
CA THR A 763 14.72 -28.42 10.23
C THR A 763 15.87 -27.49 10.64
N PRO A 764 16.70 -27.87 11.62
CA PRO A 764 17.77 -27.02 12.11
C PRO A 764 18.92 -26.90 11.10
N LEU A 765 19.58 -25.73 11.10
CA LEU A 765 20.84 -25.53 10.40
C LEU A 765 21.97 -26.37 11.05
N PRO A 766 22.98 -26.83 10.30
CA PRO A 766 24.11 -27.61 10.84
C PRO A 766 24.72 -27.03 12.12
N ASP A 767 25.05 -25.73 12.09
CA ASP A 767 25.69 -25.02 13.20
C ASP A 767 24.71 -24.49 14.27
N MET A 768 23.40 -24.77 14.14
CA MET A 768 22.39 -24.28 15.06
C MET A 768 22.56 -24.83 16.49
N ARG A 769 22.95 -26.10 16.64
CA ARG A 769 23.19 -26.72 17.96
C ARG A 769 24.38 -26.10 18.70
N ALA A 770 25.22 -25.40 17.96
CA ALA A 770 26.45 -24.80 18.40
C ALA A 770 26.23 -23.37 18.95
N VAL A 771 25.03 -22.81 18.80
CA VAL A 771 24.68 -21.48 19.32
C VAL A 771 23.64 -21.59 20.43
N VAL A 772 23.74 -20.72 21.44
CA VAL A 772 22.73 -20.62 22.51
C VAL A 772 21.44 -20.04 21.93
N LEU A 773 20.28 -20.62 22.28
CA LEU A 773 18.96 -20.21 21.77
C LEU A 773 18.00 -19.69 22.85
N ASP A 774 18.42 -19.67 24.12
CA ASP A 774 17.56 -19.39 25.29
C ASP A 774 16.78 -18.06 25.21
N ASP A 775 17.27 -17.10 24.42
CA ASP A 775 16.70 -15.77 24.22
C ASP A 775 16.18 -15.52 22.78
N ILE A 776 16.07 -16.55 21.95
CA ILE A 776 15.68 -16.46 20.54
C ILE A 776 14.34 -17.15 20.29
N ASP A 777 13.33 -16.41 19.82
CA ASP A 777 12.07 -16.97 19.32
C ASP A 777 12.11 -17.14 17.79
N LEU A 778 12.33 -18.36 17.32
CA LEU A 778 12.45 -18.68 15.89
C LEU A 778 11.12 -18.63 15.12
N ASN A 779 9.99 -18.49 15.82
CA ASN A 779 8.71 -18.21 15.19
C ASN A 779 8.64 -16.75 14.69
N THR A 780 9.51 -15.88 15.19
CA THR A 780 9.60 -14.48 14.76
C THR A 780 10.71 -14.27 13.75
N TRP A 781 10.53 -13.29 12.86
CA TRP A 781 11.61 -12.89 11.95
C TRP A 781 12.85 -12.39 12.71
N ALA A 782 12.65 -11.63 13.80
CA ALA A 782 13.73 -11.17 14.66
C ALA A 782 14.60 -12.31 15.19
N GLY A 783 13.98 -13.40 15.64
CA GLY A 783 14.71 -14.57 16.09
C GLY A 783 15.47 -15.26 14.96
N LYS A 784 14.87 -15.43 13.78
CA LYS A 784 15.56 -16.00 12.60
C LYS A 784 16.76 -15.13 12.17
N HIS A 785 16.61 -13.81 12.17
CA HIS A 785 17.69 -12.86 11.88
C HIS A 785 18.82 -12.95 12.92
N GLN A 786 18.49 -12.99 14.20
CA GLN A 786 19.47 -13.13 15.29
C GLN A 786 20.21 -14.47 15.24
N LEU A 787 19.51 -15.57 14.94
CA LEU A 787 20.10 -16.89 14.73
C LEU A 787 21.15 -16.86 13.62
N ALA A 788 20.78 -16.34 12.44
CA ALA A 788 21.70 -16.22 11.30
C ALA A 788 22.95 -15.40 11.66
N ARG A 789 22.79 -14.27 12.38
CA ARG A 789 23.92 -13.46 12.86
C ARG A 789 24.83 -14.22 13.83
N ARG A 790 24.28 -15.01 14.75
CA ARG A 790 25.06 -15.82 15.70
C ARG A 790 25.87 -16.90 14.99
N ILE A 791 25.25 -17.62 14.04
CA ILE A 791 25.95 -18.65 13.25
C ILE A 791 27.09 -18.02 12.44
N ILE A 792 26.82 -16.95 11.69
CA ILE A 792 27.86 -16.25 10.89
C ILE A 792 29.00 -15.73 11.78
N THR A 793 28.68 -15.18 12.96
CA THR A 793 29.68 -14.64 13.89
C THR A 793 30.55 -15.74 14.49
N ARG A 794 29.95 -16.89 14.84
CA ARG A 794 30.67 -18.06 15.31
C ARG A 794 31.57 -18.62 14.22
N SER A 795 31.01 -18.93 13.05
CA SER A 795 31.75 -19.43 11.89
C SER A 795 32.89 -18.50 11.49
N LYS A 796 32.69 -17.18 11.58
CA LYS A 796 33.77 -16.19 11.40
C LYS A 796 34.93 -16.41 12.38
N LYS A 797 34.63 -16.66 13.66
CA LYS A 797 35.66 -16.89 14.67
C LYS A 797 36.45 -18.16 14.36
N ASP A 798 35.74 -19.25 14.03
CA ASP A 798 36.33 -20.54 13.71
C ASP A 798 37.24 -20.41 12.46
N VAL A 799 36.73 -19.85 11.36
CA VAL A 799 37.53 -19.58 10.14
C VAL A 799 38.72 -18.65 10.43
N GLN A 800 38.55 -17.65 11.29
CA GLN A 800 39.64 -16.74 11.65
C GLN A 800 40.77 -17.47 12.40
N GLU A 801 40.44 -18.37 13.32
CA GLU A 801 41.41 -19.22 14.03
C GLU A 801 42.16 -20.11 13.03
N LEU A 802 41.45 -20.78 12.10
CA LEU A 802 42.08 -21.63 11.07
C LEU A 802 43.05 -20.85 10.16
N LEU A 803 42.64 -19.68 9.68
CA LEU A 803 43.49 -18.83 8.85
C LEU A 803 44.77 -18.38 9.59
N ARG A 804 44.72 -18.25 10.91
CA ARG A 804 45.89 -17.90 11.72
C ARG A 804 46.77 -19.10 11.97
N ASP A 805 46.18 -20.19 12.45
CA ASP A 805 46.92 -21.32 13.01
C ASP A 805 47.50 -22.21 11.90
N GLN A 806 46.73 -22.51 10.85
CA GLN A 806 47.19 -23.32 9.73
C GLN A 806 47.88 -22.49 8.65
N TYR A 807 47.39 -21.25 8.45
CA TYR A 807 47.82 -20.44 7.33
C TYR A 807 48.73 -19.25 7.68
N GLY A 808 48.99 -18.98 8.96
CA GLY A 808 49.94 -17.96 9.40
C GLY A 808 49.54 -16.52 9.03
N LEU A 809 48.24 -16.24 8.88
CA LEU A 809 47.75 -14.88 8.67
C LEU A 809 47.76 -14.09 9.98
N THR A 810 47.94 -12.76 9.92
CA THR A 810 47.81 -11.92 11.12
C THR A 810 46.35 -11.79 11.56
N GLU A 811 46.12 -11.33 12.79
CA GLU A 811 44.77 -11.07 13.30
C GLU A 811 43.97 -10.09 12.43
N ALA A 812 44.61 -9.00 11.97
CA ALA A 812 43.95 -7.98 11.16
C ALA A 812 43.54 -8.48 9.76
N GLU A 813 44.37 -9.33 9.15
CA GLU A 813 44.13 -9.90 7.83
C GLU A 813 43.05 -11.00 7.87
N SER A 814 43.18 -11.91 8.84
CA SER A 814 42.27 -13.04 9.02
C SER A 814 40.85 -12.57 9.35
N SER A 815 40.67 -11.54 10.19
CA SER A 815 39.34 -11.12 10.64
C SER A 815 38.41 -10.67 9.52
N ARG A 816 38.90 -9.86 8.57
CA ARG A 816 38.06 -9.37 7.45
C ARG A 816 37.70 -10.50 6.52
N ARG A 817 38.67 -11.35 6.20
CA ARG A 817 38.48 -12.44 5.25
C ARG A 817 37.61 -13.54 5.79
N ALA A 818 37.80 -13.92 7.05
CA ALA A 818 36.93 -14.85 7.75
C ALA A 818 35.47 -14.39 7.75
N GLY A 819 35.22 -13.08 7.86
CA GLY A 819 33.86 -12.54 7.77
C GLY A 819 33.20 -12.73 6.41
N VAL A 820 33.96 -12.63 5.31
CA VAL A 820 33.40 -12.83 3.96
C VAL A 820 33.14 -14.32 3.69
N PHE A 821 34.08 -15.19 4.08
CA PHE A 821 33.96 -16.63 3.84
C PHE A 821 32.94 -17.29 4.77
N SER A 822 32.77 -16.83 6.02
CA SER A 822 31.72 -17.37 6.90
C SER A 822 30.31 -17.08 6.37
N GLU A 823 30.10 -15.97 5.67
CA GLU A 823 28.84 -15.71 4.95
C GLU A 823 28.61 -16.69 3.79
N MET A 824 29.67 -17.17 3.12
CA MET A 824 29.56 -18.20 2.08
C MET A 824 29.22 -19.56 2.66
N LEU A 825 29.94 -19.98 3.71
CA LEU A 825 29.68 -21.24 4.41
C LEU A 825 28.23 -21.27 4.93
N PHE A 826 27.77 -20.18 5.53
CA PHE A 826 26.37 -20.04 5.96
C PHE A 826 25.36 -20.25 4.83
N THR A 827 25.69 -19.86 3.59
CA THR A 827 24.78 -20.09 2.45
C THR A 827 24.71 -21.57 2.08
N LEU A 828 25.83 -22.31 2.19
CA LEU A 828 25.87 -23.75 1.98
C LEU A 828 25.11 -24.52 3.06
N ASP A 829 25.21 -24.08 4.32
CA ASP A 829 24.44 -24.63 5.46
C ASP A 829 22.92 -24.50 5.25
N VAL A 830 22.47 -23.38 4.69
CA VAL A 830 21.06 -23.17 4.34
C VAL A 830 20.63 -24.10 3.22
N LEU A 831 21.46 -24.29 2.19
CA LEU A 831 21.18 -25.25 1.11
C LEU A 831 21.09 -26.69 1.63
N TYR A 832 21.99 -27.07 2.54
CA TYR A 832 21.94 -28.37 3.21
C TYR A 832 20.60 -28.56 3.94
N SER A 833 20.19 -27.57 4.72
CA SER A 833 18.96 -27.65 5.51
C SER A 833 17.71 -27.66 4.63
N LEU A 834 17.71 -26.89 3.54
CA LEU A 834 16.65 -26.91 2.53
C LEU A 834 16.53 -28.30 1.89
N GLY A 835 17.65 -28.95 1.58
CA GLY A 835 17.66 -30.31 1.03
C GLY A 835 17.13 -31.35 2.01
N SER A 836 17.57 -31.27 3.27
CA SER A 836 17.04 -32.12 4.35
C SER A 836 15.53 -31.94 4.52
N TRP A 837 15.05 -30.70 4.55
CA TRP A 837 13.61 -30.38 4.60
C TRP A 837 12.84 -30.92 3.39
N ALA A 838 13.46 -30.89 2.21
CA ALA A 838 12.90 -31.43 0.97
C ALA A 838 12.89 -32.98 0.92
N GLY A 839 13.47 -33.64 1.93
CA GLY A 839 13.48 -35.10 2.07
C GLY A 839 14.72 -35.79 1.51
N LEU A 840 15.81 -35.06 1.26
CA LEU A 840 17.11 -35.66 0.96
C LEU A 840 17.74 -36.19 2.25
N SER A 841 18.30 -37.41 2.19
CA SER A 841 19.07 -37.98 3.31
C SER A 841 20.45 -37.32 3.41
N ASP A 842 21.08 -37.40 4.59
CA ASP A 842 22.44 -36.93 4.80
C ASP A 842 23.48 -37.63 3.90
N ASP A 843 23.19 -38.88 3.48
CA ASP A 843 24.00 -39.66 2.54
C ASP A 843 23.75 -39.30 1.06
N ASP A 844 22.85 -38.36 0.74
CA ASP A 844 22.65 -37.92 -0.64
C ASP A 844 23.93 -37.25 -1.16
N GLU A 845 24.42 -37.68 -2.32
CA GLU A 845 25.72 -37.31 -2.86
C GLU A 845 25.91 -35.78 -3.02
N VAL A 846 24.83 -35.05 -3.28
CA VAL A 846 24.88 -33.59 -3.42
C VAL A 846 24.85 -32.92 -2.06
N LEU A 847 24.03 -33.43 -1.15
CA LEU A 847 23.86 -32.87 0.19
C LEU A 847 25.12 -33.05 1.05
N SER A 848 25.72 -34.24 1.00
CA SER A 848 26.93 -34.58 1.76
C SER A 848 28.14 -33.73 1.38
N ARG A 849 28.17 -33.14 0.18
CA ARG A 849 29.25 -32.24 -0.27
C ARG A 849 29.09 -30.80 0.24
N LEU A 850 27.87 -30.39 0.60
CA LEU A 850 27.60 -29.03 1.07
C LEU A 850 28.09 -28.81 2.49
N ILE A 851 28.29 -29.88 3.25
CA ILE A 851 28.83 -29.86 4.61
C ILE A 851 30.21 -30.53 4.64
N GLY A 852 31.01 -30.20 5.65
CA GLY A 852 32.32 -30.80 5.82
C GLY A 852 33.14 -30.11 6.88
N ASP A 853 34.16 -30.81 7.37
CA ASP A 853 35.13 -30.24 8.31
C ASP A 853 35.91 -29.11 7.64
N PRO A 854 35.85 -27.86 8.14
CA PRO A 854 36.64 -26.76 7.63
C PRO A 854 38.17 -26.99 7.71
N ASP A 855 38.61 -27.95 8.54
CA ASP A 855 40.02 -28.38 8.63
C ASP A 855 40.44 -29.37 7.54
N ASP A 856 39.49 -30.01 6.86
CA ASP A 856 39.77 -30.91 5.75
C ASP A 856 39.69 -30.16 4.42
N ASP A 857 40.84 -29.80 3.84
CA ASP A 857 40.93 -29.12 2.54
C ASP A 857 40.27 -29.89 1.38
N LYS A 858 39.98 -31.19 1.56
CA LYS A 858 39.24 -31.98 0.56
C LYS A 858 37.73 -31.80 0.67
N SER A 859 37.24 -31.35 1.83
CA SER A 859 35.86 -30.97 2.01
C SER A 859 35.58 -29.65 1.30
N LEU A 860 34.32 -29.40 0.96
CA LEU A 860 33.98 -28.15 0.28
C LEU A 860 34.26 -26.93 1.17
N HIS A 861 33.93 -27.03 2.46
CA HIS A 861 34.20 -26.00 3.47
C HIS A 861 35.70 -25.72 3.59
N GLY A 862 36.53 -26.76 3.74
CA GLY A 862 37.98 -26.61 3.83
C GLY A 862 38.57 -26.00 2.56
N SER A 863 38.11 -26.43 1.37
CA SER A 863 38.59 -25.85 0.10
C SER A 863 38.29 -24.34 -0.04
N LEU A 864 37.16 -23.87 0.48
CA LEU A 864 36.82 -22.44 0.54
C LEU A 864 37.73 -21.68 1.51
N VAL A 865 38.02 -22.25 2.68
CA VAL A 865 38.94 -21.68 3.67
C VAL A 865 40.38 -21.65 3.13
N ALA A 866 40.83 -22.72 2.49
CA ALA A 866 42.12 -22.81 1.82
C ALA A 866 42.27 -21.72 0.74
N TYR A 867 41.25 -21.55 -0.11
CA TYR A 867 41.23 -20.48 -1.11
C TYR A 867 41.35 -19.08 -0.49
N ALA A 868 40.69 -18.86 0.65
CA ALA A 868 40.79 -17.62 1.41
C ALA A 868 42.24 -17.35 1.89
N ALA A 869 43.01 -18.38 2.23
CA ALA A 869 44.42 -18.20 2.59
C ALA A 869 45.33 -18.01 1.38
N GLU A 870 45.18 -18.86 0.37
CA GLU A 870 46.09 -18.96 -0.78
C GLU A 870 46.15 -17.67 -1.61
N ASP A 871 45.00 -17.05 -1.93
CA ASP A 871 45.00 -15.81 -2.72
C ASP A 871 45.69 -14.65 -1.98
N LEU A 872 45.61 -14.60 -0.64
CA LEU A 872 46.30 -13.57 0.16
C LEU A 872 47.81 -13.85 0.21
N ARG A 873 48.20 -15.12 0.38
CA ARG A 873 49.61 -15.54 0.36
C ARG A 873 50.24 -15.28 -1.02
N GLU A 874 49.55 -15.61 -2.10
CA GLU A 874 50.00 -15.34 -3.47
C GLU A 874 50.19 -13.83 -3.67
N PHE A 875 49.23 -13.02 -3.21
CA PHE A 875 49.36 -11.57 -3.27
C PHE A 875 50.58 -11.04 -2.51
N ARG A 876 50.80 -11.49 -1.26
CA ARG A 876 52.00 -11.09 -0.49
C ARG A 876 53.28 -11.45 -1.22
N SER A 877 53.33 -12.64 -1.83
CA SER A 877 54.51 -13.07 -2.59
C SER A 877 54.84 -12.19 -3.80
N LYS A 878 53.85 -11.43 -4.30
CA LYS A 878 53.93 -10.55 -5.47
C LYS A 878 53.73 -9.06 -5.13
N SER A 879 53.80 -8.68 -3.86
CA SER A 879 53.44 -7.33 -3.41
C SER A 879 54.40 -6.27 -3.94
N ASN A 880 53.88 -5.07 -4.15
CA ASN A 880 54.62 -3.89 -4.58
C ASN A 880 55.79 -3.53 -3.63
N SER A 881 55.69 -3.87 -2.34
CA SER A 881 56.77 -3.72 -1.36
C SER A 881 57.91 -4.71 -1.61
N ARG A 882 57.61 -6.00 -1.86
CA ARG A 882 58.62 -6.99 -2.23
C ARG A 882 59.29 -6.67 -3.56
N ASN A 883 58.51 -6.29 -4.57
CA ASN A 883 59.07 -5.89 -5.87
C ASN A 883 59.99 -4.67 -5.75
N LEU A 884 59.66 -3.71 -4.87
CA LEU A 884 60.53 -2.56 -4.59
C LEU A 884 61.82 -2.99 -3.87
N ILE A 885 61.73 -3.82 -2.83
CA ILE A 885 62.91 -4.34 -2.12
C ILE A 885 63.79 -5.17 -3.06
N GLU A 886 63.19 -6.01 -3.90
CA GLU A 886 63.89 -6.81 -4.92
C GLU A 886 64.58 -5.92 -5.96
N ALA A 887 63.89 -4.90 -6.48
CA ALA A 887 64.49 -3.94 -7.41
C ALA A 887 65.70 -3.21 -6.79
N LEU A 888 65.63 -2.86 -5.51
CA LEU A 888 66.72 -2.22 -4.78
C LEU A 888 67.89 -3.19 -4.52
N ARG A 889 67.58 -4.44 -4.15
CA ARG A 889 68.57 -5.51 -4.00
C ARG A 889 69.33 -5.74 -5.31
N ASN A 890 68.59 -5.86 -6.42
CA ASN A 890 69.17 -6.04 -7.74
C ASN A 890 70.03 -4.83 -8.14
N ALA A 891 69.59 -3.60 -7.82
CA ALA A 891 70.38 -2.39 -8.06
C ALA A 891 71.71 -2.39 -7.28
N LEU A 892 71.71 -2.83 -6.02
CA LEU A 892 72.92 -2.93 -5.20
C LEU A 892 73.87 -4.01 -5.72
N GLN A 893 73.35 -5.21 -6.02
CA GLN A 893 74.16 -6.35 -6.49
C GLN A 893 74.77 -6.13 -7.88
N GLN A 894 74.10 -5.39 -8.75
CA GLN A 894 74.61 -5.03 -10.08
C GLN A 894 75.58 -3.83 -10.06
N GLY A 895 75.76 -3.18 -8.91
CA GLY A 895 76.63 -2.01 -8.77
C GLY A 895 76.03 -0.71 -9.32
N GLU A 896 74.71 -0.67 -9.51
CA GLU A 896 73.98 0.53 -9.93
C GLU A 896 73.61 1.44 -8.75
N ALA A 897 73.72 0.91 -7.52
CA ALA A 897 73.52 1.63 -6.27
C ALA A 897 74.52 1.16 -5.20
N HIS A 898 74.70 1.97 -4.15
CA HIS A 898 75.40 1.56 -2.92
C HIS A 898 74.74 2.13 -1.65
N LEU A 899 75.02 1.48 -0.52
CA LEU A 899 74.76 2.01 0.82
C LEU A 899 76.07 2.42 1.47
N ASP A 900 76.12 3.64 1.98
CA ASP A 900 77.35 4.27 2.48
C ASP A 900 77.48 4.11 4.01
N ASN A 901 78.69 4.31 4.52
CA ASN A 901 78.94 4.30 5.95
C ASN A 901 78.36 5.58 6.61
N PRO A 902 77.56 5.46 7.68
CA PRO A 902 76.91 6.60 8.30
C PRO A 902 77.88 7.54 9.02
N VAL A 903 79.04 7.07 9.47
CA VAL A 903 80.00 7.85 10.29
C VAL A 903 81.21 8.29 9.46
N ALA A 904 81.63 7.49 8.48
CA ALA A 904 82.74 7.80 7.57
C ALA A 904 82.29 7.74 6.09
N PRO A 905 81.60 8.78 5.58
CA PRO A 905 81.12 8.80 4.20
C PRO A 905 82.25 8.54 3.19
N GLY A 906 82.02 7.65 2.23
CA GLY A 906 83.05 7.21 1.28
C GLY A 906 83.83 5.96 1.71
N GLU A 907 83.51 5.38 2.88
CA GLU A 907 83.97 4.06 3.32
C GLU A 907 82.85 3.01 3.28
N PRO A 908 83.19 1.70 3.15
CA PRO A 908 82.18 0.65 3.21
C PRO A 908 81.49 0.60 4.59
N PRO A 909 80.17 0.32 4.64
CA PRO A 909 79.38 0.37 5.87
C PRO A 909 79.67 -0.77 6.84
N ILE A 910 80.04 -1.96 6.37
CA ILE A 910 80.37 -3.10 7.25
C ILE A 910 81.86 -3.07 7.59
N PRO A 911 82.23 -2.95 8.88
CA PRO A 911 83.63 -2.85 9.29
C PRO A 911 84.38 -4.16 9.03
N ALA A 912 85.68 -4.07 8.74
CA ALA A 912 86.54 -5.23 8.48
C ALA A 912 86.62 -6.23 9.65
N THR A 913 86.23 -5.83 10.86
CA THR A 913 86.13 -6.69 12.05
C THR A 913 84.96 -7.67 11.98
N HIS A 914 83.99 -7.48 11.07
CA HIS A 914 82.88 -8.39 10.88
C HIS A 914 83.31 -9.60 10.03
N SER A 915 82.97 -10.82 10.47
CA SER A 915 83.37 -12.09 9.83
C SER A 915 83.08 -12.13 8.33
N ASN A 916 81.92 -11.62 7.92
CA ASN A 916 81.47 -11.56 6.52
C ASN A 916 81.57 -10.18 5.84
N ALA A 917 82.43 -9.27 6.35
CA ALA A 917 82.51 -7.89 5.88
C ALA A 917 82.66 -7.75 4.36
N ASN A 918 83.54 -8.53 3.74
CA ASN A 918 83.79 -8.44 2.31
C ASN A 918 82.58 -8.85 1.45
N THR A 919 81.88 -9.91 1.85
CA THR A 919 80.70 -10.41 1.14
C THR A 919 79.53 -9.44 1.29
N LEU A 920 79.29 -8.95 2.51
CA LEU A 920 78.22 -8.00 2.79
C LEU A 920 78.48 -6.66 2.10
N ASN A 921 79.70 -6.11 2.16
CA ASN A 921 80.00 -4.86 1.46
C ASN A 921 79.82 -4.98 -0.06
N ARG A 922 80.13 -6.14 -0.67
CA ARG A 922 79.79 -6.41 -2.09
C ARG A 922 78.29 -6.38 -2.33
N ALA A 923 77.52 -7.04 -1.48
CA ALA A 923 76.06 -7.05 -1.57
C ALA A 923 75.43 -5.65 -1.36
N LEU A 924 76.12 -4.75 -0.67
CA LEU A 924 75.72 -3.36 -0.43
C LEU A 924 76.24 -2.37 -1.48
N GLY A 925 76.75 -2.87 -2.61
CA GLY A 925 77.15 -2.04 -3.75
C GLY A 925 78.59 -1.54 -3.71
N TRP A 926 79.50 -2.24 -3.01
CA TRP A 926 80.93 -1.88 -2.99
C TRP A 926 81.78 -2.90 -3.74
N ARG A 927 82.83 -2.42 -4.42
CA ARG A 927 83.80 -3.29 -5.10
C ARG A 927 85.20 -2.98 -4.61
N TYR A 928 85.97 -4.02 -4.28
CA TYR A 928 87.37 -3.85 -3.91
C TYR A 928 88.22 -3.64 -5.16
N ASP A 929 88.91 -2.50 -5.23
CA ASP A 929 89.87 -2.18 -6.29
C ASP A 929 91.28 -2.59 -5.83
N ALA A 930 91.75 -3.72 -6.35
CA ALA A 930 93.07 -4.26 -6.03
C ALA A 930 94.22 -3.34 -6.46
N ALA A 931 94.03 -2.47 -7.46
CA ALA A 931 95.06 -1.53 -7.92
C ALA A 931 95.22 -0.33 -6.97
N ARG A 932 94.14 0.06 -6.27
CA ARG A 932 94.12 1.15 -5.29
C ARG A 932 94.20 0.66 -3.84
N GLY A 933 94.10 -0.64 -3.62
CA GLY A 933 94.07 -1.25 -2.28
C GLY A 933 92.85 -0.84 -1.44
N ALA A 934 91.78 -0.36 -2.08
CA ALA A 934 90.66 0.28 -1.41
C ALA A 934 89.30 -0.17 -1.95
N TRP A 935 88.28 -0.14 -1.09
CA TRP A 935 86.89 -0.33 -1.49
C TRP A 935 86.37 0.91 -2.21
N GLN A 936 85.64 0.70 -3.31
CA GLN A 936 85.05 1.77 -4.12
C GLN A 936 83.53 1.59 -4.16
N PRO A 937 82.74 2.63 -3.83
CA PRO A 937 81.29 2.56 -3.94
C PRO A 937 80.88 2.50 -5.41
N GLN A 938 79.83 1.74 -5.72
CA GLN A 938 79.31 1.59 -7.08
C GLN A 938 77.97 2.31 -7.24
N GLY A 939 77.73 2.90 -8.40
CA GLY A 939 76.45 3.54 -8.72
C GLY A 939 76.03 4.68 -7.78
N LYS A 940 74.73 4.94 -7.69
CA LYS A 940 74.19 6.04 -6.87
C LYS A 940 74.04 5.65 -5.39
N ASN A 941 74.39 6.56 -4.49
CA ASN A 941 74.07 6.41 -3.07
C ASN A 941 72.54 6.46 -2.89
N ILE A 942 71.98 5.38 -2.33
CA ILE A 942 70.55 5.27 -2.02
C ILE A 942 70.23 5.26 -0.52
N GLY A 943 71.24 5.41 0.34
CA GLY A 943 71.08 5.39 1.78
C GLY A 943 72.36 5.01 2.52
N TYR A 944 72.21 4.69 3.80
CA TYR A 944 73.31 4.31 4.68
C TYR A 944 72.98 3.00 5.38
N ALA A 945 74.00 2.18 5.67
CA ALA A 945 73.82 0.95 6.44
C ALA A 945 74.61 1.00 7.75
N GLY A 946 74.01 0.55 8.84
CA GLY A 946 74.65 0.62 10.16
C GLY A 946 73.83 -0.05 11.26
N LEU A 947 74.43 -0.15 12.43
CA LEU A 947 73.74 -0.55 13.66
C LEU A 947 73.01 0.65 14.28
N PRO A 948 71.74 0.50 14.69
CA PRO A 948 71.03 1.53 15.43
C PRO A 948 71.53 1.64 16.87
N ASP A 949 71.42 2.83 17.48
CA ASP A 949 71.79 3.06 18.89
C ASP A 949 71.05 2.14 19.87
N ASN A 950 71.75 1.64 20.91
CA ASN A 950 71.19 0.77 21.95
C ASN A 950 70.45 -0.45 21.39
N ALA A 951 70.99 -1.04 20.30
CA ALA A 951 70.49 -2.26 19.70
C ALA A 951 70.96 -3.52 20.38
N ALA A 952 70.13 -4.58 20.32
CA ALA A 952 70.69 -5.92 20.36
C ALA A 952 71.78 -5.94 19.28
N PRO A 953 73.00 -6.39 19.59
CA PRO A 953 74.21 -6.14 18.77
C PRO A 953 74.15 -6.61 17.31
N ASP A 954 73.08 -7.30 16.90
CA ASP A 954 73.01 -8.06 15.65
C ASP A 954 71.96 -7.53 14.63
N GLU A 955 71.20 -6.47 14.95
CA GLU A 955 70.18 -5.94 14.01
C GLU A 955 70.73 -4.83 13.10
N TRP A 956 71.35 -5.21 11.99
CA TRP A 956 71.78 -4.26 10.95
C TRP A 956 70.59 -3.71 10.15
N ILE A 957 70.60 -2.38 9.91
CA ILE A 957 69.56 -1.71 9.13
C ILE A 957 70.14 -0.87 8.01
N ALA A 958 69.41 -0.79 6.89
CA ALA A 958 69.62 0.15 5.82
C ALA A 958 68.64 1.33 5.98
N ALA A 959 69.15 2.53 6.27
CA ALA A 959 68.38 3.76 6.24
C ALA A 959 68.31 4.30 4.81
N LEU A 960 67.31 3.83 4.05
CA LEU A 960 67.14 4.16 2.63
C LEU A 960 66.57 5.58 2.46
N ASN A 961 67.15 6.35 1.55
CA ASN A 961 66.58 7.62 1.12
C ASN A 961 65.34 7.33 0.27
N ALA A 962 64.16 7.60 0.83
CA ALA A 962 62.88 7.24 0.22
C ALA A 962 62.71 7.72 -1.23
N GLN A 963 63.17 8.93 -1.56
CA GLN A 963 62.99 9.50 -2.89
C GLN A 963 64.02 8.95 -3.87
N ASN A 964 65.31 8.92 -3.49
CA ASN A 964 66.39 8.49 -4.35
C ASN A 964 66.32 6.98 -4.64
N ALA A 965 66.09 6.18 -3.61
CA ALA A 965 65.96 4.73 -3.75
C ALA A 965 64.78 4.37 -4.66
N PHE A 966 63.61 4.96 -4.43
CA PHE A 966 62.43 4.70 -5.25
C PHE A 966 62.62 5.12 -6.71
N ALA A 967 63.11 6.34 -6.94
CA ALA A 967 63.35 6.84 -8.30
C ALA A 967 64.37 5.99 -9.06
N LEU A 968 65.38 5.46 -8.37
CA LEU A 968 66.37 4.56 -8.97
C LEU A 968 65.75 3.20 -9.31
N ALA A 969 64.98 2.61 -8.38
CA ALA A 969 64.30 1.33 -8.60
C ALA A 969 63.32 1.40 -9.79
N GLN A 970 62.50 2.44 -9.85
CA GLN A 970 61.54 2.66 -10.95
C GLN A 970 62.24 2.88 -12.31
N ARG A 971 63.42 3.52 -12.31
CA ARG A 971 64.19 3.76 -13.54
C ARG A 971 64.84 2.49 -14.08
N LEU A 972 65.44 1.68 -13.21
CA LEU A 972 66.21 0.50 -13.60
C LEU A 972 65.34 -0.74 -13.81
N TYR A 973 64.28 -0.89 -13.01
CA TYR A 973 63.42 -2.06 -13.02
C TYR A 973 61.95 -1.65 -13.19
N PRO A 974 61.56 -1.04 -14.33
CA PRO A 974 60.18 -0.61 -14.56
C PRO A 974 59.17 -1.77 -14.59
N ASN A 975 59.65 -3.01 -14.79
CA ASN A 975 58.83 -4.22 -14.72
C ASN A 975 58.50 -4.63 -13.27
N LEU A 976 59.34 -4.26 -12.30
CA LEU A 976 59.12 -4.52 -10.87
C LEU A 976 58.48 -3.30 -10.17
N VAL A 977 58.85 -2.09 -10.59
CA VAL A 977 58.33 -0.82 -10.06
C VAL A 977 57.82 0.02 -11.24
N PRO A 978 56.54 -0.10 -11.64
CA PRO A 978 56.00 0.58 -12.82
C PRO A 978 55.97 2.11 -12.71
N HIS A 979 56.00 2.82 -13.84
CA HIS A 979 55.93 4.30 -13.91
C HIS A 979 54.65 4.92 -13.30
N GLY A 980 53.62 4.11 -13.07
CA GLY A 980 52.38 4.49 -12.38
C GLY A 980 52.54 4.64 -10.87
N GLN A 981 53.46 3.87 -10.27
CA GLN A 981 53.60 3.68 -8.85
C GLN A 981 54.21 4.92 -8.16
N LYS A 982 53.69 5.28 -6.97
CA LYS A 982 54.13 6.45 -6.19
C LYS A 982 55.02 6.03 -5.01
N ALA A 983 56.07 6.82 -4.74
CA ALA A 983 57.02 6.56 -3.64
C ALA A 983 56.30 6.47 -2.27
N SER A 984 55.34 7.37 -2.01
CA SER A 984 54.57 7.38 -0.75
C SER A 984 53.75 6.11 -0.51
N ALA A 985 53.12 5.58 -1.56
CA ALA A 985 52.33 4.36 -1.47
C ALA A 985 53.23 3.14 -1.25
N SER A 986 54.32 3.05 -2.01
CA SER A 986 55.23 1.89 -1.97
C SER A 986 55.98 1.79 -0.65
N TRP A 987 56.51 2.92 -0.14
CA TRP A 987 57.11 2.93 1.18
C TRP A 987 56.08 2.72 2.28
N GLY A 988 54.86 3.25 2.13
CA GLY A 988 53.75 2.96 3.03
C GLY A 988 53.48 1.46 3.15
N GLN A 989 53.50 0.72 2.03
CA GLN A 989 53.37 -0.73 2.02
C GLN A 989 54.56 -1.44 2.67
N VAL A 990 55.80 -0.99 2.46
CA VAL A 990 56.98 -1.55 3.16
C VAL A 990 56.86 -1.44 4.70
N TRP A 991 56.15 -0.42 5.21
CA TRP A 991 55.86 -0.28 6.65
C TRP A 991 54.73 -1.18 7.16
N GLU A 992 53.81 -1.61 6.30
CA GLU A 992 52.54 -2.25 6.68
C GLU A 992 52.47 -3.73 6.31
N ASP A 993 53.05 -4.10 5.17
CA ASP A 993 53.03 -5.45 4.65
C ASP A 993 53.77 -6.41 5.60
N GLU A 994 53.26 -7.63 5.72
CA GLU A 994 53.83 -8.68 6.57
C GLU A 994 54.00 -8.26 8.04
N GLY A 995 53.11 -7.40 8.54
CA GLY A 995 53.18 -6.89 9.92
C GLY A 995 54.36 -5.95 10.17
N GLY A 996 54.92 -5.35 9.13
CA GLY A 996 56.07 -4.45 9.23
C GLY A 996 57.40 -5.17 9.38
N VAL A 997 57.48 -6.47 9.08
CA VAL A 997 58.72 -7.28 9.24
C VAL A 997 59.90 -6.77 8.40
N MET A 998 59.63 -6.01 7.32
CA MET A 998 60.64 -5.47 6.41
C MET A 998 61.44 -4.32 7.04
N VAL A 999 60.83 -3.61 7.99
CA VAL A 999 61.42 -2.48 8.70
C VAL A 999 61.77 -2.89 10.13
N SER A 1000 62.75 -2.21 10.73
CA SER A 1000 63.11 -2.48 12.12
C SER A 1000 61.95 -2.11 13.06
N THR A 1001 61.62 -3.02 13.99
CA THR A 1001 60.53 -2.86 14.97
C THR A 1001 60.73 -1.70 15.94
N ARG A 1002 61.94 -1.11 15.97
CA ARG A 1002 62.31 0.08 16.76
C ARG A 1002 61.65 1.36 16.27
N TYR A 1003 61.28 1.38 14.99
CA TYR A 1003 60.71 2.56 14.37
C TYR A 1003 59.25 2.32 14.03
N SER A 1004 58.45 3.37 14.14
CA SER A 1004 57.05 3.37 13.69
C SER A 1004 56.91 4.25 12.46
N ARG A 1005 55.93 3.93 11.62
CA ARG A 1005 55.59 4.73 10.44
C ARG A 1005 55.38 6.21 10.84
N PRO A 1006 55.93 7.18 10.08
CA PRO A 1006 55.72 8.60 10.35
C PRO A 1006 54.22 8.95 10.30
N THR A 1007 53.76 9.75 11.27
CA THR A 1007 52.38 10.29 11.31
C THR A 1007 52.24 11.61 10.54
N ASP A 1008 53.36 12.19 10.08
CA ASP A 1008 53.41 13.41 9.28
C ASP A 1008 53.44 13.11 7.77
N ARG A 1009 53.54 14.14 6.92
CA ARG A 1009 53.66 13.98 5.46
C ARG A 1009 55.02 13.44 5.00
N SER A 1010 55.89 13.00 5.91
CA SER A 1010 57.21 12.55 5.54
C SER A 1010 57.24 11.09 5.13
N LEU A 1011 58.13 10.76 4.20
CA LEU A 1011 58.26 9.41 3.70
C LEU A 1011 59.07 8.50 4.64
N GLY A 1012 59.93 9.06 5.50
CA GLY A 1012 60.84 8.30 6.35
C GLY A 1012 61.09 8.93 7.72
N VAL A 1013 61.61 8.13 8.63
CA VAL A 1013 61.84 8.49 10.04
C VAL A 1013 63.25 9.01 10.26
N LYS A 1014 63.47 9.68 11.40
CA LYS A 1014 64.83 10.00 11.87
C LYS A 1014 65.45 8.73 12.43
N VAL A 1015 66.59 8.32 11.87
CA VAL A 1015 67.37 7.13 12.25
C VAL A 1015 68.72 7.61 12.76
N LYS A 1016 69.20 7.07 13.88
CA LYS A 1016 70.59 7.28 14.34
C LYS A 1016 71.35 5.98 14.13
N LEU A 1017 72.42 6.04 13.33
CA LEU A 1017 73.24 4.88 12.94
C LEU A 1017 74.70 5.10 13.36
N GLY A 1018 75.34 4.07 13.91
CA GLY A 1018 76.76 4.09 14.27
C GLY A 1018 77.08 4.17 15.77
N GLY A 1019 76.11 3.90 16.65
CA GLY A 1019 76.32 3.86 18.10
C GLY A 1019 76.62 5.23 18.74
N ASP A 1020 77.47 5.28 19.76
CA ASP A 1020 77.78 6.51 20.51
C ASP A 1020 78.35 7.65 19.64
N THR A 1021 79.03 7.32 18.54
CA THR A 1021 79.55 8.26 17.52
C THR A 1021 78.59 8.47 16.33
N GLY A 1022 77.36 7.99 16.44
CA GLY A 1022 76.45 7.81 15.31
C GLY A 1022 75.88 9.08 14.68
N SER A 1023 75.64 9.00 13.37
CA SER A 1023 75.03 10.05 12.54
C SER A 1023 73.51 9.98 12.56
N ARG A 1024 72.86 11.15 12.66
CA ARG A 1024 71.40 11.30 12.56
C ARG A 1024 71.01 11.54 11.11
N LEU A 1025 70.30 10.58 10.54
CA LEU A 1025 69.88 10.55 9.15
C LEU A 1025 68.35 10.46 9.06
N ARG A 1026 67.80 10.67 7.87
CA ARG A 1026 66.37 10.44 7.61
C ARG A 1026 66.21 9.42 6.49
N GLY A 1027 65.46 8.36 6.74
CA GLY A 1027 65.26 7.30 5.76
C GLY A 1027 64.22 6.27 6.18
N ILE A 1028 64.03 5.26 5.34
CA ILE A 1028 63.24 4.06 5.63
C ILE A 1028 64.19 3.05 6.28
N PRO A 1029 63.98 2.63 7.53
CA PRO A 1029 64.89 1.74 8.26
C PRO A 1029 64.60 0.28 7.92
N VAL A 1030 64.95 -0.14 6.70
CA VAL A 1030 64.76 -1.51 6.23
C VAL A 1030 65.77 -2.44 6.90
N ARG A 1031 65.34 -3.61 7.39
CA ARG A 1031 66.25 -4.60 7.97
C ARG A 1031 67.19 -5.14 6.89
N LEU A 1032 68.49 -5.17 7.18
CA LEU A 1032 69.49 -5.57 6.18
C LEU A 1032 69.29 -7.02 5.72
N ALA A 1033 68.90 -7.91 6.64
CA ALA A 1033 68.57 -9.30 6.34
C ALA A 1033 67.42 -9.44 5.32
N VAL A 1034 66.43 -8.53 5.35
CA VAL A 1034 65.32 -8.53 4.40
C VAL A 1034 65.76 -7.98 3.04
N LEU A 1035 66.52 -6.88 3.06
CA LEU A 1035 67.05 -6.28 1.83
C LEU A 1035 67.95 -7.26 1.05
N LEU A 1036 68.63 -8.18 1.74
CA LEU A 1036 69.56 -9.15 1.15
C LEU A 1036 69.01 -10.58 1.02
N ASP A 1037 67.73 -10.82 1.31
CA ASP A 1037 67.03 -12.13 1.20
C ASP A 1037 67.48 -13.24 2.16
N GLY A 1038 67.43 -12.99 3.46
CA GLY A 1038 67.55 -14.06 4.46
C GLY A 1038 68.97 -14.55 4.69
N GLY A 1039 69.97 -13.68 4.58
CA GLY A 1039 71.32 -13.93 5.09
C GLY A 1039 71.40 -14.07 6.63
N GLU A 1040 70.36 -14.56 7.30
CA GLU A 1040 70.36 -14.82 8.75
C GLU A 1040 71.40 -15.88 9.15
N ALA A 1041 71.80 -16.77 8.24
CA ALA A 1041 72.89 -17.70 8.49
C ALA A 1041 74.27 -17.00 8.61
N ASP A 1042 74.44 -15.81 8.03
CA ASP A 1042 75.74 -15.15 7.86
C ASP A 1042 75.90 -13.83 8.64
N LEU A 1043 74.82 -13.34 9.28
CA LEU A 1043 74.83 -12.10 10.07
C LEU A 1043 74.85 -12.34 11.59
N VAL A 1044 74.64 -13.58 12.06
CA VAL A 1044 74.56 -13.93 13.50
C VAL A 1044 75.86 -14.59 14.02
N SER A 1045 76.84 -14.87 13.15
CA SER A 1045 78.11 -15.48 13.54
C SER A 1045 79.14 -14.45 14.01
N THR A 1046 79.00 -13.96 15.24
CA THR A 1046 80.11 -13.43 16.03
C THR A 1046 80.48 -14.44 17.12
N SER A 1047 81.35 -15.39 16.77
CA SER A 1047 82.25 -16.04 17.72
C SER A 1047 83.68 -15.81 17.29
#